data_AF-A0A958AZS3-F1
#
_entry.id   AF-A0A958AZS3-F1
#
_cell.length_a   1.000
_cell.length_b   1.000
_cell.length_c   1.000
_cell.angle_alpha   90.00
_cell.angle_beta   90.00
_cell.angle_gamma   90.00
#
_symmetry.space_group_name_H-M   'P 1'
#
loop_
_entity.id
_entity.type
_entity.pdbx_description
1 polymer ?
#
loop_
_entity_poly.entity_id
_entity_poly.type
_entity_poly.pdbx_seq_one_letter_code
_entity_poly.pdbx_strand_id
1 'polypeptide(L)'
;MTASSVRSTSFKALMLVLAVLMLGLFLAVASPGASVQASPALAPAASIVVNDAGDTTGACATTGVGTCTLRDAITYANSNAGPDTITFNIPFLGGCTGVNQCTISLGSVLPPITGDVTIDGAANNGRITLDGGGSHGIMEVPSGGTLTVNALTFTHANATLGGAIRVSFGTLNVSDSTFRDNNNTSLAGTGAAISNTGGSVNVANSTFVNNTTSFLLNGGAIWNNATLNVTNSTFSGNRAGGVGGAIYNFGTLTLKNSILADSTGGGDCVSAGTATGNNNLIENIRSACGLTNGSNGNIIGTDPNLAALVDNGGPTQTMALNSGSAAIDAGDDAVCAAAPVNNLDQRGVTRPQGAHCDIGAYERASLRFTIEAPTVQTSQVACPSPGVSLQEDFDSLSGSGVNQVTGGALGDYVASGPFLTVFGQDEFGGSDFPNNPTKKYLELETGGATTGYYDLDFTAAGGPGPVGYFGFWWSAGDGSNVLEITRVDGTVETFTTQSIMNSPALQGSPNCPDAGTATCHFGNPTTAFLGQNAGEAYVFVNIYAQNEASKIVSVRFTATTGGFESDNHTVCVDLIDPANQTGSGLGGIVIKKVTIPGNNTSFDFTDNIEAPNAFSLSNGQQRSFLNVPPGMYTVTEESNTGSFQLRLLSCVDGDSLGTPSTGDVDTRTATINVDLNETVTCTFTNSNQPLGVTLASFDAAAQADHVLVTWETVSELENSGFNLYRTETTDPPSAADLLAFVPSQGPGSAQGFFYSHEDYDVTTGHAYWYWLEDVDFSGITTMHGPVSVVFTGPTAVTLSGLEAEASQPATWPWLLAAVLGAALAAALVWQRREEA
;
A
#
# COMPACT_ATOMS: atom_id res chain seq x y z
N MET A 1 -3.30 61.79 -53.01
CA MET A 1 -4.60 61.93 -53.70
C MET A 1 -5.53 60.85 -53.16
N THR A 2 -6.61 61.32 -52.55
CA THR A 2 -7.76 60.67 -51.89
C THR A 2 -7.95 59.14 -51.98
N ALA A 3 -7.92 58.47 -50.82
CA ALA A 3 -9.10 57.84 -50.22
C ALA A 3 -8.84 57.47 -48.73
N SER A 4 -9.69 58.02 -47.87
CA SER A 4 -9.87 57.78 -46.43
C SER A 4 -10.80 56.55 -46.23
N SER A 5 -11.14 55.98 -45.07
CA SER A 5 -10.87 56.16 -43.63
C SER A 5 -11.51 54.95 -42.91
N VAL A 6 -11.20 54.83 -41.61
CA VAL A 6 -11.52 53.76 -40.65
C VAL A 6 -12.88 54.01 -39.95
N ARG A 7 -13.66 52.96 -39.60
CA ARG A 7 -14.15 52.61 -38.23
C ARG A 7 -15.37 51.65 -38.16
N SER A 8 -15.23 50.70 -37.22
CA SER A 8 -16.18 49.93 -36.38
C SER A 8 -17.69 50.22 -36.44
N THR A 9 -18.53 49.16 -36.47
CA THR A 9 -19.32 48.60 -35.33
C THR A 9 -20.42 47.65 -35.84
N SER A 10 -20.31 46.38 -35.42
CA SER A 10 -21.34 45.51 -34.82
C SER A 10 -22.85 45.59 -35.19
N PHE A 11 -23.42 44.37 -35.25
CA PHE A 11 -24.83 43.96 -35.12
C PHE A 11 -25.71 43.90 -36.40
N LYS A 12 -26.06 42.64 -36.73
CA LYS A 12 -27.12 42.15 -37.64
C LYS A 12 -26.76 41.91 -39.11
N ALA A 13 -25.97 40.84 -39.33
CA ALA A 13 -26.14 39.88 -40.42
C ALA A 13 -25.67 38.50 -39.89
N LEU A 14 -26.60 37.62 -39.49
CA LEU A 14 -27.08 36.48 -40.28
C LEU A 14 -25.97 35.41 -40.44
N MET A 15 -25.71 34.54 -39.47
CA MET A 15 -26.55 33.40 -39.04
C MET A 15 -27.03 32.54 -40.23
N LEU A 16 -26.11 31.98 -41.03
CA LEU A 16 -26.38 30.81 -41.88
C LEU A 16 -25.13 30.16 -42.50
N VAL A 17 -24.06 29.84 -41.75
CA VAL A 17 -23.10 28.79 -42.17
C VAL A 17 -22.45 28.16 -40.94
N LEU A 18 -23.19 27.29 -40.23
CA LEU A 18 -22.69 26.27 -39.30
C LEU A 18 -23.87 25.46 -38.75
N ALA A 19 -24.55 24.71 -39.63
CA ALA A 19 -25.59 23.75 -39.26
C ALA A 19 -25.87 22.76 -40.41
N VAL A 20 -24.89 21.92 -40.79
CA VAL A 20 -25.14 20.74 -41.67
C VAL A 20 -24.36 19.50 -41.17
N LEU A 21 -24.00 19.38 -39.89
CA LEU A 21 -23.24 18.21 -39.42
C LEU A 21 -23.65 17.62 -38.07
N MET A 22 -24.91 17.79 -37.64
CA MET A 22 -25.52 16.93 -36.63
C MET A 22 -27.05 16.92 -36.76
N LEU A 23 -27.62 15.90 -37.42
CA LEU A 23 -28.84 15.20 -36.99
C LEU A 23 -29.11 13.99 -37.92
N GLY A 24 -28.53 12.84 -37.60
CA GLY A 24 -28.84 11.55 -38.21
C GLY A 24 -29.39 10.62 -37.14
N LEU A 25 -30.66 10.81 -36.78
CA LEU A 25 -31.37 10.00 -35.79
C LEU A 25 -32.21 8.93 -36.52
N PHE A 26 -31.84 7.67 -36.29
CA PHE A 26 -32.64 6.43 -36.35
C PHE A 26 -33.60 6.18 -37.53
N LEU A 27 -33.16 5.35 -38.48
CA LEU A 27 -33.99 4.29 -39.08
C LEU A 27 -33.10 3.07 -39.36
N ALA A 28 -33.20 2.06 -38.50
CA ALA A 28 -32.59 0.76 -38.70
C ALA A 28 -33.36 0.02 -39.81
N VAL A 29 -32.67 -0.31 -40.90
CA VAL A 29 -33.09 -1.36 -41.83
C VAL A 29 -32.65 -2.69 -41.20
N ALA A 30 -33.60 -3.44 -40.67
CA ALA A 30 -33.36 -4.78 -40.18
C ALA A 30 -33.06 -5.72 -41.37
N SER A 31 -31.81 -6.17 -41.48
CA SER A 31 -31.48 -7.44 -42.12
C SER A 31 -31.65 -8.55 -41.08
N PRO A 32 -32.42 -9.62 -41.34
CA PRO A 32 -32.46 -10.76 -40.44
C PRO A 32 -31.22 -11.62 -40.72
N GLY A 33 -30.23 -11.63 -39.82
CA GLY A 33 -29.15 -12.63 -39.91
C GLY A 33 -27.79 -12.33 -39.27
N ALA A 34 -27.61 -11.24 -38.52
CA ALA A 34 -26.37 -11.04 -37.75
C ALA A 34 -26.67 -11.15 -36.26
N SER A 35 -26.26 -12.27 -35.65
CA SER A 35 -26.20 -12.43 -34.21
C SER A 35 -25.33 -11.32 -33.62
N VAL A 36 -25.90 -10.51 -32.74
CA VAL A 36 -25.14 -9.66 -31.83
C VAL A 36 -24.39 -10.62 -30.91
N GLN A 37 -23.15 -10.92 -31.23
CA GLN A 37 -22.24 -11.57 -30.30
C GLN A 37 -21.97 -10.52 -29.21
N ALA A 38 -22.45 -10.78 -27.99
CA ALA A 38 -22.03 -10.02 -26.83
C ALA A 38 -20.50 -9.97 -26.84
N SER A 39 -19.90 -8.80 -26.61
CA SER A 39 -18.48 -8.73 -26.28
C SER A 39 -18.24 -9.77 -25.18
N PRO A 40 -17.25 -10.67 -25.32
CA PRO A 40 -16.96 -11.62 -24.27
C PRO A 40 -16.73 -10.82 -22.98
N ALA A 41 -17.42 -11.19 -21.91
CA ALA A 41 -17.08 -10.71 -20.58
C ALA A 41 -15.58 -10.93 -20.39
N LEU A 42 -14.84 -9.93 -19.89
CA LEU A 42 -13.44 -10.14 -19.51
C LEU A 42 -13.41 -11.38 -18.63
N ALA A 43 -12.63 -12.39 -19.03
CA ALA A 43 -12.38 -13.54 -18.18
C ALA A 43 -11.80 -13.04 -16.84
N PRO A 44 -12.15 -13.69 -15.71
CA PRO A 44 -11.67 -13.28 -14.40
C PRO A 44 -10.13 -13.31 -14.38
N ALA A 45 -9.53 -12.33 -13.70
CA ALA A 45 -8.07 -12.23 -13.61
C ALA A 45 -7.49 -13.47 -12.92
N ALA A 46 -6.58 -14.19 -13.59
CA ALA A 46 -5.93 -15.32 -12.95
C ALA A 46 -4.84 -14.81 -11.99
N SER A 47 -4.83 -15.35 -10.77
CA SER A 47 -3.74 -15.16 -9.82
C SER A 47 -2.80 -16.36 -9.89
N ILE A 48 -1.55 -16.11 -10.27
CA ILE A 48 -0.52 -17.13 -10.49
C ILE A 48 0.57 -16.93 -9.44
N VAL A 49 0.99 -17.99 -8.78
CA VAL A 49 2.00 -17.93 -7.71
C VAL A 49 3.26 -18.69 -8.13
N VAL A 50 4.36 -17.96 -8.28
CA VAL A 50 5.70 -18.53 -8.49
C VAL A 50 6.20 -19.08 -7.16
N ASN A 51 6.55 -20.36 -7.14
CA ASN A 51 6.99 -21.07 -5.93
C ASN A 51 8.37 -21.75 -6.09
N ASP A 52 9.08 -21.46 -7.19
CA ASP A 52 10.41 -21.97 -7.47
C ASP A 52 11.26 -20.87 -8.13
N ALA A 53 12.46 -20.60 -7.59
CA ALA A 53 13.38 -19.60 -8.18
C ALA A 53 14.20 -20.14 -9.35
N GLY A 54 14.04 -21.41 -9.72
CA GLY A 54 14.65 -22.00 -10.91
C GLY A 54 14.16 -21.36 -12.22
N ASP A 55 14.96 -21.53 -13.28
CA ASP A 55 14.62 -21.13 -14.65
C ASP A 55 14.54 -22.36 -15.57
N THR A 56 13.58 -23.24 -15.28
CA THR A 56 13.31 -24.46 -16.06
C THR A 56 11.96 -24.38 -16.73
N THR A 57 11.75 -25.16 -17.79
CA THR A 57 10.44 -25.31 -18.44
C THR A 57 9.64 -26.44 -17.80
N GLY A 58 8.42 -26.15 -17.35
CA GLY A 58 7.48 -27.05 -16.70
C GLY A 58 6.02 -26.56 -16.85
N ALA A 59 5.11 -27.06 -16.02
CA ALA A 59 3.72 -26.60 -15.98
C ALA A 59 3.39 -26.04 -14.60
N CYS A 60 2.88 -24.81 -14.53
CA CYS A 60 2.28 -24.28 -13.31
C CYS A 60 0.94 -24.98 -13.06
N ALA A 61 0.78 -25.63 -11.91
CA ALA A 61 -0.51 -26.14 -11.47
C ALA A 61 -1.28 -25.02 -10.76
N THR A 62 -2.51 -24.77 -11.18
CA THR A 62 -3.43 -23.80 -10.56
C THR A 62 -3.87 -24.20 -9.13
N THR A 63 -3.46 -25.38 -8.65
CA THR A 63 -3.81 -25.95 -7.34
C THR A 63 -2.66 -26.00 -6.34
N GLY A 64 -1.52 -25.34 -6.61
CA GLY A 64 -0.40 -25.26 -5.65
C GLY A 64 0.40 -26.56 -5.46
N VAL A 65 0.18 -27.58 -6.29
CA VAL A 65 0.92 -28.85 -6.27
C VAL A 65 1.83 -28.93 -7.50
N GLY A 66 3.13 -28.71 -7.33
CA GLY A 66 4.13 -28.72 -8.40
C GLY A 66 5.06 -27.50 -8.38
N THR A 67 6.17 -27.58 -9.13
CA THR A 67 7.13 -26.49 -9.32
C THR A 67 6.62 -25.51 -10.38
N CYS A 68 6.41 -24.25 -10.01
CA CYS A 68 5.98 -23.16 -10.89
C CYS A 68 7.07 -22.09 -10.88
N THR A 69 7.88 -22.06 -11.94
CA THR A 69 8.90 -21.03 -12.16
C THR A 69 8.26 -19.76 -12.76
N LEU A 70 8.98 -18.63 -12.73
CA LEU A 70 8.52 -17.41 -13.40
C LEU A 70 8.31 -17.62 -14.92
N ARG A 71 9.15 -18.45 -15.56
CA ARG A 71 9.01 -18.79 -16.98
C ARG A 71 7.71 -19.51 -17.27
N ASP A 72 7.34 -20.45 -16.40
CA ASP A 72 6.10 -21.22 -16.54
C ASP A 72 4.88 -20.34 -16.25
N ALA A 73 4.98 -19.46 -15.24
CA ALA A 73 3.92 -18.52 -14.90
C ALA A 73 3.61 -17.55 -16.06
N ILE A 74 4.64 -17.00 -16.71
CA ILE A 74 4.48 -16.14 -17.89
C ILE A 74 3.87 -16.93 -19.06
N THR A 75 4.31 -18.17 -19.28
CA THR A 75 3.75 -19.02 -20.35
C THR A 75 2.27 -19.27 -20.13
N TYR A 76 1.87 -19.52 -18.88
CA TYR A 76 0.47 -19.71 -18.50
C TYR A 76 -0.34 -18.43 -18.68
N ALA A 77 0.13 -17.28 -18.16
CA ALA A 77 -0.51 -15.98 -18.33
C ALA A 77 -0.73 -15.65 -19.81
N ASN A 78 0.29 -15.81 -20.66
CA ASN A 78 0.17 -15.56 -22.10
C ASN A 78 -0.87 -16.46 -22.81
N SER A 79 -1.23 -17.61 -22.22
CA SER A 79 -2.24 -18.51 -22.76
C SER A 79 -3.66 -18.20 -22.29
N ASN A 80 -3.80 -17.36 -21.25
CA ASN A 80 -5.08 -16.93 -20.72
C ASN A 80 -5.59 -15.68 -21.44
N ALA A 81 -6.92 -15.55 -21.48
CA ALA A 81 -7.55 -14.33 -21.93
C ALA A 81 -7.78 -13.41 -20.72
N GLY A 82 -7.54 -12.10 -20.89
CA GLY A 82 -7.73 -11.11 -19.83
C GLY A 82 -6.43 -10.75 -19.09
N PRO A 83 -6.52 -9.91 -18.05
CA PRO A 83 -5.37 -9.53 -17.23
C PRO A 83 -5.00 -10.64 -16.26
N ASP A 84 -3.71 -10.98 -16.16
CA ASP A 84 -3.17 -11.95 -15.22
C ASP A 84 -2.22 -11.28 -14.22
N THR A 85 -2.23 -11.74 -12.98
CA THR A 85 -1.29 -11.27 -11.94
C THR A 85 -0.41 -12.43 -11.48
N ILE A 86 0.91 -12.24 -11.58
CA ILE A 86 1.95 -13.15 -11.10
C ILE A 86 2.51 -12.59 -9.80
N THR A 87 2.44 -13.38 -8.73
CA THR A 87 3.02 -13.10 -7.41
C THR A 87 4.02 -14.19 -7.03
N PHE A 88 4.72 -14.02 -5.89
CA PHE A 88 5.78 -14.93 -5.46
C PHE A 88 5.49 -15.49 -4.06
N ASN A 89 5.69 -16.80 -3.91
CA ASN A 89 5.74 -17.50 -2.63
C ASN A 89 6.75 -18.65 -2.74
N ILE A 90 8.02 -18.27 -2.91
CA ILE A 90 9.15 -19.18 -3.11
C ILE A 90 9.69 -19.59 -1.73
N PRO A 91 9.64 -20.88 -1.35
CA PRO A 91 10.16 -21.36 -0.08
C PRO A 91 11.69 -21.24 -0.03
N PHE A 92 12.26 -21.16 1.17
CA PHE A 92 13.70 -21.03 1.40
C PHE A 92 14.55 -22.11 0.69
N LEU A 93 14.04 -23.35 0.61
CA LEU A 93 14.70 -24.46 -0.09
C LEU A 93 14.61 -24.36 -1.64
N GLY A 94 13.92 -23.35 -2.17
CA GLY A 94 13.68 -23.11 -3.60
C GLY A 94 14.60 -22.06 -4.24
N GLY A 95 15.79 -21.79 -3.67
CA GLY A 95 16.80 -20.90 -4.28
C GLY A 95 16.92 -19.49 -3.69
N CYS A 96 16.30 -19.24 -2.54
CA CYS A 96 16.37 -17.95 -1.84
C CYS A 96 17.57 -17.91 -0.87
N THR A 97 18.25 -16.76 -0.76
CA THR A 97 19.43 -16.58 0.11
C THR A 97 19.07 -16.18 1.55
N GLY A 98 17.78 -15.92 1.81
CA GLY A 98 17.24 -15.55 3.11
C GLY A 98 15.71 -15.66 3.10
N VAL A 99 15.09 -15.45 4.26
CA VAL A 99 13.64 -15.23 4.34
C VAL A 99 13.35 -13.94 3.56
N ASN A 100 12.44 -13.99 2.60
CA ASN A 100 12.04 -12.83 1.79
C ASN A 100 13.18 -12.20 0.94
N GLN A 101 14.10 -13.01 0.42
CA GLN A 101 15.06 -12.57 -0.60
C GLN A 101 15.39 -13.69 -1.58
N CYS A 102 14.91 -13.58 -2.81
CA CYS A 102 15.05 -14.62 -3.82
C CYS A 102 15.66 -14.06 -5.11
N THR A 103 16.63 -14.80 -5.67
CA THR A 103 17.22 -14.47 -6.97
C THR A 103 16.87 -15.56 -7.98
N ILE A 104 16.19 -15.15 -9.05
CA ILE A 104 15.86 -15.99 -10.20
C ILE A 104 16.95 -15.76 -11.25
N SER A 105 17.89 -16.69 -11.32
CA SER A 105 18.98 -16.64 -12.31
C SER A 105 18.52 -17.24 -13.63
N LEU A 106 18.50 -16.42 -14.68
CA LEU A 106 17.97 -16.81 -15.98
C LEU A 106 19.01 -17.53 -16.84
N GLY A 107 18.64 -18.70 -17.36
CA GLY A 107 19.37 -19.44 -18.38
C GLY A 107 19.03 -18.99 -19.80
N SER A 108 17.96 -18.22 -20.00
CA SER A 108 17.62 -17.56 -21.26
C SER A 108 16.61 -16.42 -21.05
N VAL A 109 16.37 -15.59 -22.07
CA VAL A 109 15.31 -14.57 -22.03
C VAL A 109 13.96 -15.23 -21.70
N LEU A 110 13.14 -14.60 -20.84
CA LEU A 110 11.81 -15.09 -20.51
C LEU A 110 10.87 -15.02 -21.74
N PRO A 111 9.78 -15.81 -21.78
CA PRO A 111 8.84 -15.76 -22.89
C PRO A 111 8.30 -14.32 -23.11
N PRO A 112 8.12 -13.86 -24.36
CA PRO A 112 7.60 -12.52 -24.62
C PRO A 112 6.21 -12.32 -24.01
N ILE A 113 5.94 -11.14 -23.46
CA ILE A 113 4.63 -10.79 -22.88
C ILE A 113 3.66 -10.43 -24.00
N THR A 114 2.72 -11.31 -24.31
CA THR A 114 1.74 -11.10 -25.40
C THR A 114 0.35 -10.72 -24.92
N GLY A 115 0.06 -10.93 -23.63
CA GLY A 115 -1.19 -10.55 -22.96
C GLY A 115 -1.04 -9.32 -22.07
N ASP A 116 -1.97 -9.15 -21.13
CA ASP A 116 -1.91 -8.13 -20.06
C ASP A 116 -1.45 -8.80 -18.77
N VAL A 117 -0.19 -8.58 -18.39
CA VAL A 117 0.46 -9.31 -17.29
C VAL A 117 1.00 -8.32 -16.26
N THR A 118 0.60 -8.51 -15.01
CA THR A 118 1.22 -7.86 -13.85
C THR A 118 2.15 -8.84 -13.15
N ILE A 119 3.38 -8.44 -12.85
CA ILE A 119 4.34 -9.20 -12.05
C ILE A 119 4.65 -8.38 -10.81
N ASP A 120 4.18 -8.85 -9.66
CA ASP A 120 4.26 -8.13 -8.38
C ASP A 120 5.17 -8.85 -7.39
N GLY A 121 6.33 -8.23 -7.14
CA GLY A 121 7.32 -8.71 -6.17
C GLY A 121 7.03 -8.32 -4.71
N ALA A 122 6.00 -7.51 -4.44
CA ALA A 122 5.72 -7.01 -3.09
C ALA A 122 5.12 -8.09 -2.17
N ALA A 123 4.45 -9.11 -2.73
CA ALA A 123 3.76 -10.14 -1.97
C ALA A 123 4.71 -11.23 -1.42
N ASN A 124 4.47 -11.64 -0.15
CA ASN A 124 4.98 -12.83 0.56
C ASN A 124 6.49 -13.10 0.61
N ASN A 125 7.31 -12.39 -0.16
CA ASN A 125 8.74 -12.64 -0.31
C ASN A 125 9.59 -11.38 -0.33
N GLY A 126 9.03 -10.18 -0.15
CA GLY A 126 9.72 -8.91 0.12
C GLY A 126 10.68 -8.37 -0.95
N ARG A 127 11.56 -9.19 -1.55
CA ARG A 127 12.62 -8.80 -2.49
C ARG A 127 12.88 -9.88 -3.53
N ILE A 128 12.35 -9.69 -4.73
CA ILE A 128 12.58 -10.59 -5.87
C ILE A 128 13.58 -9.96 -6.83
N THR A 129 14.66 -10.69 -7.12
CA THR A 129 15.69 -10.29 -8.09
C THR A 129 15.63 -11.19 -9.32
N LEU A 130 15.53 -10.59 -10.49
CA LEU A 130 15.65 -11.24 -11.79
C LEU A 130 17.05 -10.96 -12.35
N ASP A 131 17.87 -12.00 -12.43
CA ASP A 131 19.29 -11.90 -12.79
C ASP A 131 19.54 -12.51 -14.19
N GLY A 132 19.95 -11.68 -15.14
CA GLY A 132 20.27 -12.10 -16.52
C GLY A 132 21.62 -12.84 -16.66
N GLY A 133 22.39 -13.01 -15.58
CA GLY A 133 23.64 -13.76 -15.53
C GLY A 133 24.77 -13.17 -16.37
N GLY A 134 24.69 -11.89 -16.71
CA GLY A 134 25.63 -11.18 -17.58
C GLY A 134 25.58 -11.59 -19.05
N SER A 135 24.65 -12.45 -19.44
CA SER A 135 24.62 -13.11 -20.76
C SER A 135 23.25 -13.08 -21.45
N HIS A 136 22.18 -12.78 -20.72
CA HIS A 136 20.81 -12.80 -21.24
C HIS A 136 20.12 -11.47 -20.99
N GLY A 137 19.24 -11.10 -21.92
CA GLY A 137 18.18 -10.15 -21.60
C GLY A 137 17.12 -10.80 -20.71
N ILE A 138 16.27 -10.01 -20.07
CA ILE A 138 15.29 -10.53 -19.11
C ILE A 138 13.92 -10.71 -19.78
N MET A 139 13.33 -9.65 -20.35
CA MET A 139 11.97 -9.67 -20.89
C MET A 139 11.80 -8.93 -22.22
N GLU A 140 10.79 -9.30 -22.99
CA GLU A 140 10.33 -8.60 -24.18
C GLU A 140 8.82 -8.34 -24.14
N VAL A 141 8.40 -7.12 -24.50
CA VAL A 141 7.00 -6.71 -24.64
C VAL A 141 6.72 -6.33 -26.09
N PRO A 142 6.28 -7.28 -26.94
CA PRO A 142 5.89 -7.02 -28.33
C PRO A 142 4.57 -6.26 -28.45
N SER A 143 4.18 -5.97 -29.69
CA SER A 143 2.89 -5.33 -30.01
C SER A 143 1.71 -6.15 -29.45
N GLY A 144 0.78 -5.45 -28.79
CA GLY A 144 -0.40 -6.06 -28.16
C GLY A 144 -0.18 -6.51 -26.71
N GLY A 145 1.08 -6.60 -26.25
CA GLY A 145 1.39 -6.92 -24.86
C GLY A 145 1.39 -5.70 -23.94
N THR A 146 0.93 -5.90 -22.71
CA THR A 146 1.05 -4.97 -21.59
C THR A 146 1.73 -5.68 -20.44
N LEU A 147 2.83 -5.10 -19.94
CA LEU A 147 3.56 -5.58 -18.78
C LEU A 147 3.54 -4.52 -17.68
N THR A 148 3.06 -4.87 -16.50
CA THR A 148 3.23 -4.08 -15.27
C THR A 148 4.19 -4.81 -14.35
N VAL A 149 5.27 -4.15 -13.93
CA VAL A 149 6.24 -4.70 -12.96
C VAL A 149 6.28 -3.83 -11.72
N ASN A 150 6.12 -4.47 -10.56
CA ASN A 150 6.10 -3.81 -9.27
C ASN A 150 7.07 -4.47 -8.31
N ALA A 151 7.85 -3.69 -7.55
CA ALA A 151 8.69 -4.20 -6.46
C ALA A 151 9.71 -5.29 -6.89
N LEU A 152 10.31 -5.13 -8.08
CA LEU A 152 11.29 -6.08 -8.64
C LEU A 152 12.68 -5.47 -8.80
N THR A 153 13.73 -6.28 -8.63
CA THR A 153 15.10 -5.93 -9.01
C THR A 153 15.49 -6.61 -10.32
N PHE A 154 15.88 -5.86 -11.34
CA PHE A 154 16.42 -6.36 -12.61
C PHE A 154 17.92 -6.12 -12.66
N THR A 155 18.73 -7.18 -12.76
CA THR A 155 20.18 -7.04 -12.68
C THR A 155 20.96 -7.95 -13.62
N HIS A 156 22.19 -7.53 -13.90
CA HIS A 156 23.16 -8.22 -14.77
C HIS A 156 22.59 -8.69 -16.10
N ALA A 157 21.58 -7.99 -16.64
CA ALA A 157 21.07 -8.32 -17.95
C ALA A 157 22.08 -7.89 -19.02
N ASN A 158 22.22 -8.69 -20.07
CA ASN A 158 23.07 -8.39 -21.22
C ASN A 158 22.47 -9.01 -22.48
N ALA A 159 21.98 -8.17 -23.38
CA ALA A 159 21.37 -8.64 -24.61
C ALA A 159 21.65 -7.70 -25.79
N THR A 160 21.41 -8.22 -27.00
CA THR A 160 21.74 -7.55 -28.25
C THR A 160 20.73 -6.50 -28.70
N LEU A 161 19.51 -6.51 -28.14
CA LEU A 161 18.40 -5.64 -28.54
C LEU A 161 17.76 -4.91 -27.34
N GLY A 162 18.52 -4.72 -26.27
CA GLY A 162 18.10 -4.10 -25.00
C GLY A 162 18.54 -4.97 -23.83
N GLY A 163 19.09 -4.37 -22.76
CA GLY A 163 19.68 -5.16 -21.68
C GLY A 163 18.62 -5.88 -20.83
N ALA A 164 17.89 -5.20 -19.94
CA ALA A 164 16.89 -5.88 -19.10
C ALA A 164 15.55 -6.10 -19.82
N ILE A 165 14.88 -5.03 -20.29
CA ILE A 165 13.56 -5.12 -20.92
C ILE A 165 13.56 -4.43 -22.29
N ARG A 166 13.07 -5.16 -23.30
CA ARG A 166 12.85 -4.63 -24.64
C ARG A 166 11.36 -4.41 -24.90
N VAL A 167 10.95 -3.19 -25.22
CA VAL A 167 9.57 -2.83 -25.55
C VAL A 167 9.46 -2.55 -27.04
N SER A 168 8.79 -3.44 -27.77
CA SER A 168 8.66 -3.39 -29.22
C SER A 168 7.18 -3.23 -29.62
N PHE A 169 6.69 -2.00 -29.49
CA PHE A 169 5.30 -1.59 -29.76
C PHE A 169 4.25 -2.03 -28.71
N GLY A 170 4.68 -2.58 -27.56
CA GLY A 170 3.82 -2.87 -26.41
C GLY A 170 3.77 -1.74 -25.37
N THR A 171 3.22 -2.05 -24.20
CA THR A 171 3.15 -1.14 -23.04
C THR A 171 3.91 -1.70 -21.85
N LEU A 172 4.74 -0.89 -21.20
CA LEU A 172 5.45 -1.24 -19.97
C LEU A 172 5.13 -0.20 -18.88
N ASN A 173 4.66 -0.68 -17.73
CA ASN A 173 4.50 0.12 -16.51
C ASN A 173 5.46 -0.42 -15.44
N VAL A 174 6.25 0.47 -14.83
CA VAL A 174 7.26 0.14 -13.83
C VAL A 174 6.98 0.95 -12.56
N SER A 175 6.82 0.28 -11.42
CA SER A 175 6.70 0.89 -10.10
C SER A 175 7.61 0.22 -9.07
N ASP A 176 8.12 1.01 -8.12
CA ASP A 176 8.82 0.54 -6.91
C ASP A 176 9.99 -0.43 -7.18
N SER A 177 10.58 -0.34 -8.37
CA SER A 177 11.52 -1.31 -8.91
C SER A 177 12.92 -0.74 -9.06
N THR A 178 13.91 -1.63 -9.07
CA THR A 178 15.33 -1.28 -9.22
C THR A 178 15.93 -1.96 -10.44
N PHE A 179 16.51 -1.18 -11.35
CA PHE A 179 17.29 -1.67 -12.48
C PHE A 179 18.76 -1.34 -12.22
N ARG A 180 19.58 -2.36 -11.95
CA ARG A 180 20.98 -2.14 -11.62
C ARG A 180 21.95 -3.04 -12.35
N ASP A 181 23.11 -2.49 -12.70
CA ASP A 181 24.25 -3.23 -13.27
C ASP A 181 23.89 -3.99 -14.56
N ASN A 182 22.90 -3.50 -15.31
CA ASN A 182 22.55 -4.05 -16.61
C ASN A 182 23.46 -3.48 -17.69
N ASN A 183 23.80 -4.30 -18.68
CA ASN A 183 24.73 -3.98 -19.74
C ASN A 183 24.09 -4.17 -21.13
N ASN A 184 24.57 -3.43 -22.12
CA ASN A 184 24.33 -3.75 -23.52
C ASN A 184 25.61 -3.56 -24.33
N THR A 185 26.01 -4.65 -24.98
CA THR A 185 27.31 -4.80 -25.64
C THR A 185 27.23 -4.91 -27.16
N SER A 186 26.06 -4.78 -27.80
CA SER A 186 25.93 -5.32 -29.15
C SER A 186 25.38 -4.43 -30.27
N LEU A 187 24.68 -3.32 -30.06
CA LEU A 187 24.23 -2.45 -31.18
C LEU A 187 24.00 -0.98 -30.77
N ALA A 188 23.90 -0.09 -31.76
CA ALA A 188 23.43 1.29 -31.60
C ALA A 188 21.89 1.35 -31.58
N GLY A 189 21.30 2.28 -30.83
CA GLY A 189 19.85 2.45 -30.70
C GLY A 189 19.21 1.59 -29.61
N THR A 190 19.90 1.37 -28.49
CA THR A 190 19.41 0.53 -27.38
C THR A 190 19.77 1.11 -26.01
N GLY A 191 19.03 0.75 -24.97
CA GLY A 191 19.31 1.00 -23.56
C GLY A 191 19.71 -0.26 -22.80
N ALA A 192 20.53 -0.11 -21.75
CA ALA A 192 20.99 -1.26 -20.95
C ALA A 192 19.92 -1.72 -19.94
N ALA A 193 19.13 -0.81 -19.37
CA ALA A 193 17.96 -1.21 -18.59
C ALA A 193 16.76 -1.45 -19.51
N ILE A 194 16.31 -0.40 -20.21
CA ILE A 194 15.10 -0.45 -21.04
C ILE A 194 15.38 0.08 -22.44
N SER A 195 14.93 -0.66 -23.45
CA SER A 195 14.92 -0.22 -24.85
C SER A 195 13.49 -0.09 -25.37
N ASN A 196 13.02 1.13 -25.60
CA ASN A 196 11.70 1.39 -26.18
C ASN A 196 11.80 1.68 -27.68
N THR A 197 11.55 0.67 -28.51
CA THR A 197 11.65 0.76 -29.98
C THR A 197 10.34 1.10 -30.69
N GLY A 198 9.27 1.44 -29.96
CA GLY A 198 7.99 1.80 -30.58
C GLY A 198 6.75 1.78 -29.68
N GLY A 199 6.90 1.54 -28.37
CA GLY A 199 5.81 1.38 -27.41
C GLY A 199 5.63 2.55 -26.44
N SER A 200 4.88 2.29 -25.36
CA SER A 200 4.66 3.23 -24.26
C SER A 200 5.33 2.71 -22.99
N VAL A 201 6.21 3.51 -22.39
CA VAL A 201 6.89 3.16 -21.13
C VAL A 201 6.54 4.20 -20.07
N ASN A 202 6.01 3.74 -18.94
CA ASN A 202 5.70 4.55 -17.77
C ASN A 202 6.53 4.06 -16.59
N VAL A 203 7.32 4.94 -15.99
CA VAL A 203 8.21 4.64 -14.86
C VAL A 203 7.85 5.54 -13.69
N ALA A 204 7.62 4.93 -12.52
CA ALA A 204 7.33 5.66 -11.29
C ALA A 204 8.09 5.05 -10.10
N ASN A 205 8.47 5.88 -9.13
CA ASN A 205 9.09 5.43 -7.87
C ASN A 205 10.20 4.38 -8.08
N SER A 206 11.02 4.57 -9.10
CA SER A 206 11.96 3.54 -9.56
C SER A 206 13.40 4.03 -9.56
N THR A 207 14.33 3.11 -9.32
CA THR A 207 15.76 3.40 -9.17
C THR A 207 16.54 2.73 -10.30
N PHE A 208 17.33 3.49 -11.07
CA PHE A 208 18.15 3.01 -12.18
C PHE A 208 19.62 3.34 -11.92
N VAL A 209 20.43 2.33 -11.63
CA VAL A 209 21.82 2.55 -11.18
C VAL A 209 22.83 1.72 -11.96
N ASN A 210 23.96 2.32 -12.34
CA ASN A 210 25.09 1.64 -12.99
C ASN A 210 24.74 0.85 -14.27
N ASN A 211 23.66 1.23 -14.95
CA ASN A 211 23.30 0.61 -16.23
C ASN A 211 24.20 1.18 -17.32
N THR A 212 24.85 0.31 -18.09
CA THR A 212 25.97 0.68 -18.97
C THR A 212 25.76 0.22 -20.40
N THR A 213 26.02 1.11 -21.35
CA THR A 213 26.22 0.77 -22.75
C THR A 213 27.59 1.23 -23.23
N SER A 214 28.16 0.50 -24.19
CA SER A 214 29.52 0.78 -24.70
C SER A 214 29.56 1.65 -25.96
N PHE A 215 28.42 1.86 -26.63
CA PHE A 215 28.34 2.54 -27.94
C PHE A 215 27.84 3.99 -27.89
N LEU A 216 28.09 4.72 -28.97
CA LEU A 216 27.97 6.19 -29.03
C LEU A 216 26.54 6.73 -29.15
N LEU A 217 25.53 5.91 -29.46
CA LEU A 217 24.15 6.34 -29.76
C LEU A 217 23.10 5.58 -28.92
N ASN A 218 23.42 5.30 -27.66
CA ASN A 218 22.63 4.47 -26.75
C ASN A 218 22.31 5.24 -25.48
N GLY A 219 21.16 5.00 -24.87
CA GLY A 219 20.91 5.45 -23.49
C GLY A 219 21.61 4.52 -22.51
N GLY A 220 22.31 5.01 -21.50
CA GLY A 220 22.98 4.11 -20.55
C GLY A 220 21.97 3.31 -19.74
N ALA A 221 20.91 3.93 -19.23
CA ALA A 221 19.75 3.23 -18.68
C ALA A 221 18.65 3.02 -19.73
N ILE A 222 18.06 4.10 -20.24
CA ILE A 222 16.88 4.05 -21.11
C ILE A 222 17.16 4.68 -22.47
N TRP A 223 16.86 3.95 -23.53
CA TRP A 223 16.76 4.49 -24.88
C TRP A 223 15.30 4.51 -25.32
N ASN A 224 14.81 5.67 -25.76
CA ASN A 224 13.42 5.86 -26.14
C ASN A 224 13.25 6.39 -27.56
N ASN A 225 12.46 5.69 -28.39
CA ASN A 225 12.06 6.14 -29.72
C ASN A 225 10.53 6.25 -29.90
N ALA A 226 9.78 6.23 -28.80
CA ALA A 226 8.33 6.40 -28.77
C ALA A 226 7.93 7.21 -27.53
N THR A 227 7.02 6.73 -26.67
CA THR A 227 6.58 7.48 -25.48
C THR A 227 7.27 6.97 -24.22
N LEU A 228 7.87 7.89 -23.46
CA LEU A 228 8.44 7.63 -22.14
C LEU A 228 7.93 8.67 -21.13
N ASN A 229 7.29 8.21 -20.07
CA ASN A 229 6.91 9.01 -18.91
C ASN A 229 7.70 8.53 -17.69
N VAL A 230 8.34 9.45 -16.97
CA VAL A 230 9.15 9.14 -15.80
C VAL A 230 8.76 10.09 -14.67
N THR A 231 8.38 9.52 -13.54
CA THR A 231 7.87 10.24 -12.37
C THR A 231 8.57 9.75 -11.10
N ASN A 232 8.93 10.66 -10.18
CA ASN A 232 9.47 10.29 -8.85
C ASN A 232 10.54 9.19 -8.90
N SER A 233 11.47 9.27 -9.84
CA SER A 233 12.45 8.20 -10.08
C SER A 233 13.88 8.73 -10.01
N THR A 234 14.83 7.87 -9.64
CA THR A 234 16.25 8.23 -9.48
C THR A 234 17.12 7.45 -10.46
N PHE A 235 17.92 8.16 -11.25
CA PHE A 235 18.90 7.61 -12.18
C PHE A 235 20.28 8.10 -11.74
N SER A 236 21.18 7.19 -11.35
CA SER A 236 22.56 7.55 -10.92
C SER A 236 23.59 6.56 -11.45
N GLY A 237 24.81 7.03 -11.74
CA GLY A 237 25.94 6.15 -12.14
C GLY A 237 25.80 5.51 -13.52
N ASN A 238 24.72 5.80 -14.27
CA ASN A 238 24.48 5.19 -15.58
C ASN A 238 25.44 5.72 -16.65
N ARG A 239 25.77 4.90 -17.64
CA ARG A 239 26.83 5.21 -18.60
C ARG A 239 26.44 4.88 -20.03
N ALA A 240 26.64 5.84 -20.92
CA ALA A 240 26.66 5.61 -22.35
C ALA A 240 28.04 5.91 -22.93
N GLY A 241 28.39 5.21 -24.02
CA GLY A 241 29.63 5.48 -24.75
C GLY A 241 29.65 6.87 -25.40
N GLY A 242 28.49 7.47 -25.69
CA GLY A 242 28.38 8.74 -26.41
C GLY A 242 27.44 9.78 -25.81
N VAL A 243 26.13 9.52 -25.74
CA VAL A 243 25.12 10.50 -25.28
C VAL A 243 24.05 9.84 -24.42
N GLY A 244 23.47 10.58 -23.46
CA GLY A 244 22.36 10.09 -22.64
C GLY A 244 22.74 8.97 -21.70
N GLY A 245 23.73 9.22 -20.84
CA GLY A 245 24.20 8.35 -19.77
C GLY A 245 23.07 7.74 -18.95
N ALA A 246 22.06 8.51 -18.53
CA ALA A 246 20.82 7.93 -18.02
C ALA A 246 19.82 7.70 -19.17
N ILE A 247 19.40 8.76 -19.85
CA ILE A 247 18.31 8.70 -20.84
C ILE A 247 18.76 9.29 -22.18
N TYR A 248 18.54 8.54 -23.26
CA TYR A 248 18.58 9.06 -24.63
C TYR A 248 17.20 8.98 -25.28
N ASN A 249 16.62 10.14 -25.58
CA ASN A 249 15.27 10.28 -26.13
C ASN A 249 15.28 10.73 -27.61
N PHE A 250 14.76 9.91 -28.52
CA PHE A 250 14.39 10.26 -29.89
C PHE A 250 12.89 10.53 -30.06
N GLY A 251 12.04 9.99 -29.18
CA GLY A 251 10.59 10.15 -29.22
C GLY A 251 10.10 11.29 -28.33
N THR A 252 9.07 11.02 -27.54
CA THR A 252 8.51 11.92 -26.52
C THR A 252 8.93 11.48 -25.13
N LEU A 253 9.49 12.40 -24.36
CA LEU A 253 9.82 12.25 -22.94
C LEU A 253 9.01 13.24 -22.11
N THR A 254 8.32 12.74 -21.08
CA THR A 254 7.79 13.54 -19.98
C THR A 254 8.52 13.16 -18.70
N LEU A 255 9.18 14.11 -18.04
CA LEU A 255 9.94 13.89 -16.81
C LEU A 255 9.36 14.73 -15.67
N LYS A 256 9.03 14.12 -14.52
CA LYS A 256 8.48 14.84 -13.36
C LYS A 256 9.08 14.37 -12.05
N ASN A 257 9.35 15.28 -11.11
CA ASN A 257 9.85 14.94 -9.77
C ASN A 257 11.01 13.93 -9.78
N SER A 258 11.87 13.91 -10.80
CA SER A 258 12.87 12.85 -10.98
C SER A 258 14.30 13.37 -10.94
N ILE A 259 15.21 12.53 -10.45
CA ILE A 259 16.65 12.80 -10.36
C ILE A 259 17.37 12.06 -11.49
N LEU A 260 18.18 12.77 -12.27
CA LEU A 260 19.20 12.17 -13.15
C LEU A 260 20.56 12.80 -12.82
N ALA A 261 21.50 11.99 -12.35
CA ALA A 261 22.80 12.45 -11.90
C ALA A 261 23.88 11.39 -12.05
N ASP A 262 25.12 11.77 -11.72
CA ASP A 262 26.31 10.93 -11.62
C ASP A 262 26.57 10.07 -12.87
N SER A 263 26.06 10.47 -14.03
CA SER A 263 26.25 9.68 -15.24
C SER A 263 27.73 9.67 -15.60
N THR A 264 28.36 8.48 -15.57
CA THR A 264 29.81 8.33 -15.73
C THR A 264 30.29 8.43 -17.19
N GLY A 265 29.35 8.66 -18.12
CA GLY A 265 29.62 8.93 -19.53
C GLY A 265 28.34 9.24 -20.31
N GLY A 266 28.43 10.13 -21.30
CA GLY A 266 27.32 10.54 -22.16
C GLY A 266 26.42 11.69 -21.64
N GLY A 267 26.66 12.16 -20.41
CA GLY A 267 25.83 13.19 -19.74
C GLY A 267 24.44 12.66 -19.36
N ASP A 268 23.76 13.29 -18.40
CA ASP A 268 22.57 12.66 -17.79
C ASP A 268 21.43 12.38 -18.77
N CYS A 269 21.06 13.37 -19.57
CA CYS A 269 19.89 13.29 -20.42
C CYS A 269 20.13 13.99 -21.76
N VAL A 270 19.91 13.27 -22.87
CA VAL A 270 19.95 13.86 -24.21
C VAL A 270 18.63 13.59 -24.92
N SER A 271 18.06 14.62 -25.56
CA SER A 271 16.84 14.50 -26.35
C SER A 271 17.09 15.02 -27.77
N ALA A 272 16.88 14.16 -28.77
CA ALA A 272 16.73 14.50 -30.18
C ALA A 272 15.26 14.60 -30.60
N GLY A 273 14.32 14.15 -29.76
CA GLY A 273 12.88 14.35 -29.90
C GLY A 273 12.34 15.43 -28.96
N THR A 274 11.07 15.29 -28.55
CA THR A 274 10.41 16.23 -27.63
C THR A 274 10.64 15.81 -26.19
N ALA A 275 11.02 16.76 -25.34
CA ALA A 275 11.10 16.56 -23.89
C ALA A 275 10.35 17.69 -23.17
N THR A 276 9.54 17.33 -22.18
CA THR A 276 8.88 18.26 -21.26
C THR A 276 9.05 17.77 -19.83
N GLY A 277 8.95 18.67 -18.87
CA GLY A 277 9.04 18.27 -17.47
C GLY A 277 8.98 19.41 -16.48
N ASN A 278 8.68 19.06 -15.23
CA ASN A 278 8.62 19.95 -14.09
C ASN A 278 9.23 19.30 -12.84
N ASN A 279 9.82 20.13 -11.97
CA ASN A 279 10.36 19.72 -10.67
C ASN A 279 11.39 18.58 -10.77
N ASN A 280 12.23 18.55 -11.81
CA ASN A 280 13.29 17.56 -11.94
C ASN A 280 14.62 18.11 -11.46
N LEU A 281 15.47 17.24 -10.92
CA LEU A 281 16.85 17.56 -10.62
C LEU A 281 17.76 16.84 -11.61
N ILE A 282 18.46 17.59 -12.46
CA ILE A 282 19.43 17.04 -13.42
C ILE A 282 20.80 17.66 -13.16
N GLU A 283 21.76 16.85 -12.74
CA GLU A 283 23.08 17.34 -12.33
C GLU A 283 23.82 18.01 -13.50
N ASN A 284 23.78 17.42 -14.69
CA ASN A 284 24.55 17.91 -15.82
C ASN A 284 23.84 19.03 -16.59
N ILE A 285 24.34 20.27 -16.42
CA ILE A 285 23.79 21.46 -17.08
C ILE A 285 23.81 21.43 -18.61
N ARG A 286 24.69 20.64 -19.25
CA ARG A 286 24.81 20.57 -20.72
C ARG A 286 24.04 19.40 -21.33
N SER A 287 23.56 18.48 -20.50
CA SER A 287 22.87 17.26 -20.92
C SER A 287 21.65 17.06 -20.05
N ALA A 288 20.69 17.99 -20.17
CA ALA A 288 19.43 17.99 -19.43
C ALA A 288 18.20 17.84 -20.35
N CYS A 289 18.33 17.10 -21.45
CA CYS A 289 17.24 16.85 -22.42
C CYS A 289 16.56 18.10 -23.00
N GLY A 290 17.19 19.29 -22.93
CA GLY A 290 16.60 20.55 -23.36
C GLY A 290 15.71 21.24 -22.32
N LEU A 291 15.61 20.68 -21.10
CA LEU A 291 15.00 21.35 -19.97
C LEU A 291 15.91 22.51 -19.48
N THR A 292 15.30 23.51 -18.84
CA THR A 292 15.99 24.75 -18.43
C THR A 292 15.93 24.94 -16.92
N ASN A 293 17.06 25.32 -16.31
CA ASN A 293 17.17 25.59 -14.88
C ASN A 293 16.18 26.68 -14.43
N GLY A 294 15.51 26.48 -13.30
CA GLY A 294 14.53 27.41 -12.72
C GLY A 294 13.19 27.49 -13.47
N SER A 295 13.04 26.81 -14.60
CA SER A 295 11.77 26.74 -15.33
C SER A 295 10.92 25.59 -14.79
N ASN A 296 9.66 25.86 -14.43
CA ASN A 296 8.71 24.86 -13.90
C ASN A 296 9.29 24.05 -12.73
N GLY A 297 10.04 24.69 -11.82
CA GLY A 297 10.65 24.02 -10.67
C GLY A 297 11.85 23.11 -10.99
N ASN A 298 12.32 23.03 -12.24
CA ASN A 298 13.49 22.21 -12.56
C ASN A 298 14.77 22.80 -11.94
N ILE A 299 15.57 21.94 -11.32
CA ILE A 299 16.89 22.23 -10.75
C ILE A 299 17.92 21.58 -11.68
N ILE A 300 18.70 22.38 -12.41
CA ILE A 300 19.65 21.86 -13.40
C ILE A 300 21.04 22.44 -13.14
N GLY A 301 22.05 21.57 -13.13
CA GLY A 301 23.44 21.97 -12.85
C GLY A 301 23.85 21.80 -11.38
N THR A 302 23.08 21.06 -10.59
CA THR A 302 23.29 20.90 -9.14
C THR A 302 23.40 19.42 -8.80
N ASP A 303 24.39 19.06 -7.99
CA ASP A 303 24.55 17.72 -7.43
C ASP A 303 23.36 17.40 -6.49
N PRO A 304 22.62 16.29 -6.71
CA PRO A 304 21.57 15.86 -5.79
C PRO A 304 22.07 15.39 -4.43
N ASN A 305 23.38 15.20 -4.22
CA ASN A 305 23.97 14.70 -2.98
C ASN A 305 23.32 13.38 -2.53
N LEU A 306 23.36 12.38 -3.42
CA LEU A 306 22.80 11.04 -3.16
C LEU A 306 23.72 10.21 -2.26
N ALA A 307 23.10 9.40 -1.39
CA ALA A 307 23.78 8.30 -0.71
C ALA A 307 24.01 7.12 -1.67
N ALA A 308 24.85 6.16 -1.25
CA ALA A 308 25.08 4.93 -2.01
C ALA A 308 23.79 4.09 -2.16
N LEU A 309 23.72 3.28 -3.23
CA LEU A 309 22.65 2.29 -3.40
C LEU A 309 22.77 1.20 -2.34
N VAL A 310 21.84 1.18 -1.39
CA VAL A 310 21.80 0.21 -0.29
C VAL A 310 20.35 -0.19 0.00
N ASP A 311 20.16 -1.16 0.89
CA ASP A 311 18.84 -1.47 1.43
C ASP A 311 18.46 -0.40 2.47
N ASN A 312 17.59 0.54 2.11
CA ASN A 312 17.07 1.58 3.01
C ASN A 312 15.67 1.25 3.55
N GLY A 313 15.32 -0.04 3.60
CA GLY A 313 13.95 -0.50 3.83
C GLY A 313 13.12 -0.48 2.54
N GLY A 314 12.10 -1.33 2.47
CA GLY A 314 11.26 -1.50 1.28
C GLY A 314 11.63 -2.71 0.40
N PRO A 315 10.93 -2.90 -0.73
CA PRO A 315 11.04 -4.12 -1.51
C PRO A 315 12.24 -4.16 -2.47
N THR A 316 12.86 -3.01 -2.75
CA THR A 316 14.08 -2.92 -3.55
C THR A 316 15.05 -1.89 -2.97
N GLN A 317 16.32 -1.93 -3.40
CA GLN A 317 17.35 -1.00 -2.92
C GLN A 317 17.13 0.41 -3.47
N THR A 318 17.33 1.43 -2.64
CA THR A 318 17.17 2.85 -3.02
C THR A 318 18.46 3.63 -2.79
N MET A 319 18.51 4.86 -3.29
CA MET A 319 19.53 5.85 -2.93
C MET A 319 18.87 6.95 -2.10
N ALA A 320 19.26 7.05 -0.83
CA ALA A 320 18.75 8.09 0.06
C ALA A 320 19.27 9.48 -0.33
N LEU A 321 18.57 10.53 0.07
CA LEU A 321 19.05 11.92 -0.04
C LEU A 321 19.88 12.25 1.20
N ASN A 322 21.14 12.68 1.03
CA ASN A 322 21.93 13.16 2.15
C ASN A 322 21.43 14.53 2.63
N SER A 323 21.80 14.91 3.86
CA SER A 323 21.52 16.25 4.38
C SER A 323 22.06 17.34 3.45
N GLY A 324 21.25 18.38 3.22
CA GLY A 324 21.56 19.48 2.31
C GLY A 324 21.37 19.19 0.83
N SER A 325 20.82 18.02 0.45
CA SER A 325 20.39 17.76 -0.91
C SER A 325 19.39 18.81 -1.41
N ALA A 326 19.58 19.30 -2.64
CA ALA A 326 18.64 20.22 -3.28
C ALA A 326 17.33 19.55 -3.74
N ALA A 327 17.23 18.22 -3.64
CA ALA A 327 16.01 17.47 -3.97
C ALA A 327 15.00 17.45 -2.81
N ILE A 328 15.44 17.76 -1.59
CA ILE A 328 14.59 17.73 -0.39
C ILE A 328 13.54 18.84 -0.46
N ASP A 329 12.28 18.50 -0.23
CA ASP A 329 11.12 19.41 -0.24
C ASP A 329 10.97 20.23 -1.55
N ALA A 330 11.47 19.71 -2.68
CA ALA A 330 11.51 20.43 -3.95
C ALA A 330 10.54 19.87 -5.02
N GLY A 331 9.85 18.78 -4.71
CA GLY A 331 8.89 18.12 -5.59
C GLY A 331 7.56 18.85 -5.70
N ASP A 332 6.79 18.46 -6.71
CA ASP A 332 5.38 18.85 -6.87
C ASP A 332 4.47 17.83 -6.17
N ASP A 333 3.80 18.23 -5.10
CA ASP A 333 2.90 17.38 -4.31
C ASP A 333 1.74 16.81 -5.13
N ALA A 334 1.24 17.53 -6.13
CA ALA A 334 0.15 17.04 -6.97
C ALA A 334 0.61 15.88 -7.86
N VAL A 335 1.89 15.87 -8.26
CA VAL A 335 2.50 14.75 -8.98
C VAL A 335 2.69 13.57 -8.03
N CYS A 336 3.12 13.81 -6.78
CA CYS A 336 3.27 12.77 -5.76
C CYS A 336 1.92 12.12 -5.38
N ALA A 337 0.84 12.90 -5.33
CA ALA A 337 -0.50 12.39 -5.02
C ALA A 337 -1.14 11.59 -6.17
N ALA A 338 -0.72 11.81 -7.41
CA ALA A 338 -1.29 11.15 -8.57
C ALA A 338 -0.83 9.69 -8.70
N ALA A 339 -1.70 8.83 -9.24
CA ALA A 339 -1.31 7.49 -9.64
C ALA A 339 -0.22 7.54 -10.73
N PRO A 340 0.75 6.63 -10.72
CA PRO A 340 0.86 5.47 -9.81
C PRO A 340 1.67 5.72 -8.53
N VAL A 341 2.13 6.95 -8.24
CA VAL A 341 2.95 7.27 -7.05
C VAL A 341 2.12 7.18 -5.76
N ASN A 342 0.87 7.64 -5.79
CA ASN A 342 -0.11 7.48 -4.71
C ASN A 342 0.38 7.93 -3.31
N ASN A 343 1.13 9.03 -3.23
CA ASN A 343 1.75 9.56 -2.01
C ASN A 343 2.70 8.59 -1.31
N LEU A 344 3.32 7.67 -2.04
CA LEU A 344 4.32 6.76 -1.49
C LEU A 344 5.64 6.92 -2.24
N ASP A 345 6.75 6.73 -1.55
CA ASP A 345 8.06 6.52 -2.18
C ASP A 345 8.29 5.04 -2.55
N GLN A 346 9.43 4.72 -3.17
CA GLN A 346 9.78 3.36 -3.59
C GLN A 346 9.71 2.32 -2.47
N ARG A 347 9.83 2.74 -1.21
CA ARG A 347 9.87 1.87 -0.03
C ARG A 347 8.49 1.70 0.59
N GLY A 348 7.50 2.49 0.15
CA GLY A 348 6.20 2.61 0.77
C GLY A 348 6.14 3.67 1.87
N VAL A 349 7.14 4.57 1.99
CA VAL A 349 7.09 5.70 2.94
C VAL A 349 6.16 6.78 2.39
N THR A 350 5.30 7.34 3.24
CA THR A 350 4.35 8.38 2.84
C THR A 350 5.04 9.67 2.47
N ARG A 351 4.54 10.34 1.43
CA ARG A 351 4.98 11.66 0.98
C ARG A 351 3.85 12.68 1.20
N PRO A 352 4.15 13.94 1.57
CA PRO A 352 5.45 14.44 1.99
C PRO A 352 5.78 14.09 3.45
N GLN A 353 7.07 13.93 3.78
CA GLN A 353 7.58 13.88 5.16
C GLN A 353 8.04 15.25 5.66
N GLY A 354 8.18 16.23 4.76
CA GLY A 354 8.50 17.63 5.06
C GLY A 354 7.41 18.60 4.59
N ALA A 355 7.83 19.77 4.12
CA ALA A 355 6.92 20.78 3.59
C ALA A 355 6.32 20.38 2.23
N HIS A 356 7.10 19.67 1.41
CA HIS A 356 6.72 19.16 0.10
C HIS A 356 7.35 17.78 -0.12
N CYS A 357 6.89 17.03 -1.10
CA CYS A 357 7.54 15.76 -1.39
C CYS A 357 8.93 15.98 -2.00
N ASP A 358 9.82 15.02 -1.81
CA ASP A 358 11.15 15.08 -2.38
C ASP A 358 11.15 14.73 -3.88
N ILE A 359 12.07 15.33 -4.63
CA ILE A 359 12.39 14.91 -5.99
C ILE A 359 13.13 13.57 -5.92
N GLY A 360 12.73 12.59 -6.73
CA GLY A 360 13.37 11.27 -6.86
C GLY A 360 12.56 10.13 -6.25
N ALA A 361 13.15 8.92 -6.23
CA ALA A 361 12.52 7.68 -5.77
C ALA A 361 12.41 7.55 -4.25
N TYR A 362 13.12 8.38 -3.50
CA TYR A 362 13.24 8.32 -2.05
C TYR A 362 12.62 9.56 -1.41
N GLU A 363 11.80 9.36 -0.38
CA GLU A 363 11.32 10.43 0.49
C GLU A 363 12.12 10.44 1.79
N ARG A 364 12.87 11.50 2.02
CA ARG A 364 13.65 11.65 3.23
C ARG A 364 12.73 11.99 4.38
N ALA A 365 12.74 11.11 5.38
CA ALA A 365 12.09 11.42 6.64
C ALA A 365 12.74 12.66 7.26
N SER A 366 11.91 13.62 7.63
CA SER A 366 12.30 14.75 8.49
C SER A 366 11.89 14.43 9.93
N LEU A 367 12.50 15.10 10.91
CA LEU A 367 11.91 15.12 12.24
C LEU A 367 10.63 15.95 12.20
N ARG A 368 9.61 15.55 12.96
CA ARG A 368 8.41 16.37 13.17
C ARG A 368 8.53 17.14 14.47
N PHE A 369 8.16 18.41 14.42
CA PHE A 369 8.20 19.31 15.57
C PHE A 369 6.78 19.73 15.93
N THR A 370 6.46 19.71 17.23
CA THR A 370 5.31 20.43 17.77
C THR A 370 5.76 21.35 18.89
N ILE A 371 5.17 22.54 18.95
CA ILE A 371 5.50 23.56 19.94
C ILE A 371 4.24 23.87 20.73
N GLU A 372 4.35 23.84 22.05
CA GLU A 372 3.26 24.17 22.98
C GLU A 372 3.54 25.51 23.66
N ALA A 373 2.47 26.27 23.89
CA ALA A 373 2.54 27.57 24.56
C ALA A 373 2.96 27.44 26.04
N PRO A 374 3.45 28.52 26.69
CA PRO A 374 3.72 28.50 28.12
C PRO A 374 2.52 27.96 28.92
N THR A 375 2.77 27.20 29.99
CA THR A 375 1.76 26.50 30.83
C THR A 375 1.04 25.31 30.19
N VAL A 376 1.28 25.03 28.91
CA VAL A 376 0.69 23.87 28.22
C VAL A 376 1.76 22.79 28.07
N GLN A 377 1.51 21.63 28.67
CA GLN A 377 2.32 20.42 28.51
C GLN A 377 1.41 19.22 28.29
N THR A 378 0.59 19.34 27.25
CA THR A 378 -0.46 18.38 26.90
C THR A 378 0.03 17.24 26.02
N SER A 379 1.15 17.42 25.30
CA SER A 379 1.67 16.41 24.37
C SER A 379 2.97 15.74 24.83
N GLN A 380 3.32 15.88 26.11
CA GLN A 380 4.34 15.04 26.73
C GLN A 380 3.92 13.57 26.60
N VAL A 381 4.75 12.78 25.93
CA VAL A 381 4.41 11.41 25.57
C VAL A 381 4.64 10.46 26.73
N ALA A 382 3.68 9.58 26.98
CA ALA A 382 3.89 8.37 27.77
C ALA A 382 4.38 7.25 26.85
N CYS A 383 5.57 6.72 27.10
CA CYS A 383 6.17 5.74 26.19
C CYS A 383 5.43 4.39 26.22
N PRO A 384 5.33 3.66 25.09
CA PRO A 384 4.44 2.50 24.95
C PRO A 384 4.83 1.27 25.76
N SER A 385 6.10 1.17 26.17
CA SER A 385 6.56 0.07 27.02
C SER A 385 6.39 0.43 28.50
N PRO A 386 5.60 -0.34 29.29
CA PRO A 386 5.44 -0.10 30.72
C PRO A 386 6.80 -0.19 31.43
N GLY A 387 7.37 0.97 31.77
CA GLY A 387 8.65 1.07 32.45
C GLY A 387 9.73 1.88 31.73
N VAL A 388 9.41 2.60 30.65
CA VAL A 388 10.41 3.30 29.84
C VAL A 388 9.97 4.73 29.52
N SER A 389 9.56 5.53 30.51
CA SER A 389 9.46 6.99 30.37
C SER A 389 10.58 7.65 31.16
N LEU A 390 11.57 8.20 30.44
CA LEU A 390 12.58 9.03 31.08
C LEU A 390 12.04 10.45 31.09
N GLN A 391 11.68 10.93 32.28
CA GLN A 391 11.40 12.32 32.56
C GLN A 391 12.47 12.76 33.55
N GLU A 392 13.42 13.58 33.11
CA GLU A 392 14.36 14.23 34.01
C GLU A 392 13.92 15.68 34.27
N ASP A 393 13.69 16.01 35.54
CA ASP A 393 13.37 17.36 36.03
C ASP A 393 14.54 18.06 36.72
N PHE A 394 15.76 17.49 36.69
CA PHE A 394 17.03 18.00 37.21
C PHE A 394 17.08 18.35 38.70
N ASP A 395 15.97 18.23 39.42
CA ASP A 395 15.81 18.57 40.83
C ASP A 395 16.82 17.89 41.75
N SER A 396 17.16 16.65 41.39
CA SER A 396 18.06 15.81 42.14
C SER A 396 19.55 16.19 41.97
N LEU A 397 19.88 17.00 40.96
CA LEU A 397 21.25 17.31 40.54
C LEU A 397 21.74 18.66 41.10
N SER A 398 23.06 18.88 41.13
CA SER A 398 23.66 20.16 41.52
C SER A 398 25.12 20.23 41.06
N GLY A 399 25.60 21.42 40.70
CA GLY A 399 27.02 21.68 40.38
C GLY A 399 27.26 22.10 38.92
N SER A 400 28.54 22.18 38.54
CA SER A 400 29.01 22.52 37.18
C SER A 400 29.88 21.40 36.61
N GLY A 401 29.85 21.23 35.29
CA GLY A 401 30.53 20.16 34.57
C GLY A 401 29.72 18.85 34.53
N VAL A 402 30.08 17.98 33.57
CA VAL A 402 29.38 16.74 33.16
C VAL A 402 28.47 16.15 34.24
N ASN A 403 27.16 16.24 34.02
CA ASN A 403 26.15 15.63 34.88
C ASN A 403 25.64 14.38 34.17
N GLN A 404 25.88 13.19 34.74
CA GLN A 404 25.14 12.01 34.34
C GLN A 404 23.68 12.23 34.73
N VAL A 405 22.80 12.20 33.75
CA VAL A 405 21.37 12.35 33.98
C VAL A 405 20.80 10.94 34.17
N THR A 406 20.31 10.66 35.38
CA THR A 406 19.89 9.31 35.77
C THR A 406 18.50 9.02 35.23
N GLY A 407 18.42 8.23 34.16
CA GLY A 407 17.23 8.05 33.35
C GLY A 407 16.15 7.10 33.87
N GLY A 408 16.18 6.78 35.16
CA GLY A 408 15.33 5.74 35.73
C GLY A 408 15.58 4.36 35.08
N ALA A 409 14.53 3.73 34.56
CA ALA A 409 14.55 2.35 34.04
C ALA A 409 15.12 2.18 32.62
N LEU A 410 15.47 3.28 31.95
CA LEU A 410 16.01 3.33 30.59
C LEU A 410 17.55 3.28 30.50
N GLY A 411 18.25 3.50 31.63
CA GLY A 411 19.69 3.77 31.65
C GLY A 411 20.00 5.27 31.63
N ASP A 412 21.24 5.62 31.94
CA ASP A 412 21.69 7.00 32.15
C ASP A 412 22.21 7.60 30.83
N TYR A 413 21.73 8.79 30.46
CA TYR A 413 22.31 9.55 29.33
C TYR A 413 23.22 10.67 29.86
N VAL A 414 24.16 11.10 29.02
CA VAL A 414 25.21 12.03 29.46
C VAL A 414 24.89 13.43 28.96
N ALA A 415 24.68 14.35 29.90
CA ALA A 415 24.72 15.78 29.61
C ALA A 415 26.15 16.29 29.85
N SER A 416 26.83 16.75 28.80
CA SER A 416 28.22 17.18 28.88
C SER A 416 28.49 18.46 28.12
N GLY A 417 29.27 19.35 28.71
CA GLY A 417 29.67 20.60 28.09
C GLY A 417 30.56 21.40 29.03
N PRO A 418 31.50 22.20 28.51
CA PRO A 418 32.39 23.02 29.33
C PRO A 418 31.68 24.17 30.06
N PHE A 419 30.41 24.45 29.70
CA PHE A 419 29.62 25.58 30.17
C PHE A 419 28.29 25.16 30.83
N LEU A 420 28.13 23.87 31.11
CA LEU A 420 26.89 23.31 31.68
C LEU A 420 26.85 23.45 33.20
N THR A 421 25.79 24.05 33.73
CA THR A 421 25.55 24.22 35.17
C THR A 421 24.08 23.94 35.51
N VAL A 422 23.82 23.44 36.73
CA VAL A 422 22.45 23.25 37.26
C VAL A 422 22.11 24.41 38.20
N PHE A 423 21.03 25.12 37.92
CA PHE A 423 20.54 26.25 38.71
C PHE A 423 19.22 25.95 39.39
N GLY A 424 18.93 26.70 40.46
CA GLY A 424 17.59 26.70 41.06
C GLY A 424 16.65 27.60 40.26
N GLN A 425 15.35 27.28 40.27
CA GLN A 425 14.31 28.03 39.59
C GLN A 425 14.39 29.55 39.80
N ASP A 426 14.25 30.31 38.73
CA ASP A 426 14.27 31.78 38.72
C ASP A 426 13.40 32.38 37.59
N GLU A 427 13.64 33.64 37.20
CA GLU A 427 12.86 34.31 36.14
C GLU A 427 13.15 33.76 34.72
N PHE A 428 14.26 33.05 34.54
CA PHE A 428 14.72 32.52 33.26
C PHE A 428 14.35 31.04 33.08
N GLY A 429 14.46 30.22 34.13
CA GLY A 429 14.25 28.76 34.05
C GLY A 429 13.46 28.14 35.21
N GLY A 430 13.19 26.83 35.10
CA GLY A 430 12.47 26.02 36.10
C GLY A 430 10.95 26.05 35.91
N SER A 431 10.44 25.07 35.18
CA SER A 431 9.11 25.00 34.58
C SER A 431 8.05 24.27 35.41
N ASP A 432 8.48 23.56 36.45
CA ASP A 432 7.59 22.67 37.21
C ASP A 432 6.52 23.43 38.01
N PHE A 433 5.27 23.13 37.68
CA PHE A 433 4.08 23.69 38.31
C PHE A 433 3.62 22.80 39.49
N PRO A 434 3.21 23.35 40.66
CA PRO A 434 3.26 24.75 41.09
C PRO A 434 4.48 25.08 41.96
N ASN A 435 5.05 26.29 41.75
CA ASN A 435 5.98 27.04 42.60
C ASN A 435 6.67 26.26 43.73
N ASN A 436 7.71 25.50 43.40
CA ASN A 436 8.54 24.86 44.40
C ASN A 436 9.99 25.39 44.28
N PRO A 437 10.51 26.14 45.27
CA PRO A 437 11.84 26.73 45.21
C PRO A 437 12.98 25.70 45.26
N THR A 438 12.67 24.40 45.40
CA THR A 438 13.64 23.32 45.27
C THR A 438 13.84 22.85 43.84
N LYS A 439 13.02 23.35 42.89
CA LYS A 439 13.08 22.96 41.48
C LYS A 439 14.31 23.49 40.79
N LYS A 440 14.89 22.73 39.86
CA LYS A 440 16.14 23.07 39.17
C LYS A 440 16.02 22.90 37.67
N TYR A 441 16.96 23.49 36.92
CA TYR A 441 17.03 23.38 35.47
C TYR A 441 18.48 23.39 34.99
N LEU A 442 18.71 22.99 33.73
CA LEU A 442 20.02 23.07 33.08
C LEU A 442 20.19 24.43 32.38
N GLU A 443 21.31 25.07 32.63
CA GLU A 443 21.71 26.29 31.94
C GLU A 443 23.07 26.16 31.29
N LEU A 444 23.15 26.69 30.08
CA LEU A 444 24.39 26.98 29.39
C LEU A 444 24.85 28.41 29.69
N GLU A 445 25.76 28.59 30.64
CA GLU A 445 26.36 29.91 30.87
C GLU A 445 27.62 30.09 30.02
N THR A 446 27.57 30.97 29.01
CA THR A 446 28.74 31.26 28.18
C THR A 446 29.87 31.95 28.95
N GLY A 447 29.61 32.54 30.12
CA GLY A 447 30.63 33.15 30.99
C GLY A 447 31.46 34.26 30.31
N GLY A 448 30.93 34.88 29.25
CA GLY A 448 31.65 35.85 28.42
C GLY A 448 32.47 35.25 27.26
N ALA A 449 32.39 33.93 27.03
CA ALA A 449 32.84 33.30 25.79
C ALA A 449 31.93 33.70 24.61
N THR A 450 32.48 33.69 23.38
CA THR A 450 31.71 34.05 22.18
C THR A 450 30.74 32.96 21.73
N THR A 451 30.88 31.72 22.24
CA THR A 451 29.99 30.59 21.96
C THR A 451 30.18 29.51 23.02
N GLY A 452 29.10 29.05 23.64
CA GLY A 452 29.06 27.89 24.53
C GLY A 452 28.17 26.79 23.97
N TYR A 453 28.36 25.55 24.43
CA TYR A 453 27.47 24.44 24.13
C TYR A 453 27.44 23.37 25.23
N TYR A 454 26.39 22.56 25.23
CA TYR A 454 26.38 21.24 25.86
C TYR A 454 25.63 20.24 24.98
N ASP A 455 25.97 18.97 25.14
CA ASP A 455 25.45 17.84 24.39
C ASP A 455 24.67 16.92 25.33
N LEU A 456 23.53 16.42 24.85
CA LEU A 456 22.88 15.21 25.32
C LEU A 456 23.26 14.08 24.38
N ASP A 457 23.94 13.05 24.88
CA ASP A 457 24.27 11.84 24.12
C ASP A 457 23.46 10.66 24.65
N PHE A 458 22.48 10.21 23.84
CA PHE A 458 21.62 9.06 24.17
C PHE A 458 22.29 7.71 23.89
N THR A 459 23.40 7.72 23.15
CA THR A 459 24.15 6.52 22.73
C THR A 459 25.37 6.23 23.62
N ALA A 460 25.63 7.10 24.60
CA ALA A 460 26.69 6.88 25.59
C ALA A 460 26.53 5.54 26.31
N ALA A 461 27.65 4.97 26.79
CA ALA A 461 27.64 3.67 27.45
C ALA A 461 26.73 3.67 28.69
N GLY A 462 25.70 2.82 28.67
CA GLY A 462 24.68 2.75 29.72
C GLY A 462 23.43 3.60 29.48
N GLY A 463 23.38 4.35 28.37
CA GLY A 463 22.21 5.12 27.95
C GLY A 463 21.18 4.33 27.15
N PRO A 464 20.04 4.97 26.83
CA PRO A 464 18.88 4.31 26.21
C PRO A 464 19.09 3.87 24.75
N GLY A 465 20.17 4.29 24.09
CA GLY A 465 20.33 4.17 22.65
C GLY A 465 19.57 5.26 21.89
N PRO A 466 19.48 5.19 20.55
CA PRO A 466 18.76 6.19 19.76
C PRO A 466 17.28 6.29 20.15
N VAL A 467 16.75 7.51 20.20
CA VAL A 467 15.42 7.79 20.76
C VAL A 467 14.44 8.24 19.68
N GLY A 468 13.20 7.77 19.76
CA GLY A 468 12.14 8.14 18.83
C GLY A 468 11.40 9.43 19.20
N TYR A 469 11.54 9.91 20.43
CA TYR A 469 10.97 11.17 20.89
C TYR A 469 11.89 11.88 21.88
N PHE A 470 11.98 13.21 21.76
CA PHE A 470 12.61 14.10 22.72
C PHE A 470 11.74 15.35 22.94
N GLY A 471 11.35 15.60 24.18
CA GLY A 471 10.59 16.79 24.60
C GLY A 471 11.32 17.56 25.69
N PHE A 472 11.26 18.88 25.68
CA PHE A 472 11.86 19.71 26.73
C PHE A 472 11.25 21.12 26.78
N TRP A 473 11.36 21.80 27.92
CA TRP A 473 11.08 23.24 28.01
C TRP A 473 12.25 24.04 27.46
N TRP A 474 12.00 24.81 26.40
CA TRP A 474 12.87 25.89 25.98
C TRP A 474 12.50 27.13 26.78
N SER A 475 13.18 27.33 27.91
CA SER A 475 12.91 28.43 28.83
C SER A 475 13.74 29.64 28.39
N ALA A 476 13.18 30.85 28.46
CA ALA A 476 13.90 32.10 28.15
C ALA A 476 14.72 32.07 26.85
N GLY A 477 14.10 31.62 25.76
CA GLY A 477 14.79 31.38 24.49
C GLY A 477 15.42 32.62 23.88
N ASP A 478 16.73 32.75 24.10
CA ASP A 478 17.58 33.82 23.60
C ASP A 478 17.69 33.77 22.07
N GLY A 479 17.75 34.92 21.40
CA GLY A 479 17.81 34.99 19.93
C GLY A 479 19.03 34.29 19.30
N SER A 480 20.07 34.00 20.10
CA SER A 480 21.29 33.32 19.67
C SER A 480 21.27 31.80 19.88
N ASN A 481 20.22 31.27 20.51
CA ASN A 481 20.10 29.86 20.81
C ASN A 481 19.86 29.03 19.55
N VAL A 482 20.61 27.93 19.47
CA VAL A 482 20.56 26.96 18.39
C VAL A 482 20.52 25.57 19.00
N LEU A 483 19.56 24.77 18.56
CA LEU A 483 19.44 23.36 18.88
C LEU A 483 19.84 22.55 17.64
N GLU A 484 20.84 21.67 17.78
CA GLU A 484 21.27 20.77 16.72
C GLU A 484 20.93 19.33 17.10
N ILE A 485 20.21 18.62 16.24
CA ILE A 485 19.72 17.27 16.50
C ILE A 485 20.39 16.33 15.52
N THR A 486 21.19 15.41 16.05
CA THR A 486 21.84 14.38 15.24
C THR A 486 20.97 13.12 15.20
N ARG A 487 20.81 12.54 14.03
CA ARG A 487 19.99 11.33 13.79
C ARG A 487 20.85 10.10 13.53
N VAL A 488 20.22 8.92 13.58
CA VAL A 488 20.85 7.62 13.25
C VAL A 488 21.43 7.62 11.83
N ASP A 489 20.76 8.26 10.88
CA ASP A 489 21.24 8.40 9.50
C ASP A 489 22.44 9.36 9.34
N GLY A 490 22.94 9.95 10.43
CA GLY A 490 24.06 10.89 10.45
C GLY A 490 23.68 12.33 10.10
N THR A 491 22.41 12.61 9.82
CA THR A 491 21.92 13.97 9.60
C THR A 491 22.00 14.80 10.88
N VAL A 492 22.40 16.07 10.74
CA VAL A 492 22.17 17.11 11.74
C VAL A 492 21.04 18.04 11.26
N GLU A 493 19.94 18.13 12.01
CA GLU A 493 18.93 19.19 11.85
C GLU A 493 19.18 20.34 12.81
N THR A 494 18.81 21.57 12.43
CA THR A 494 19.07 22.78 13.21
C THR A 494 17.79 23.58 13.45
N PHE A 495 17.52 23.90 14.72
CA PHE A 495 16.40 24.75 15.15
C PHE A 495 16.94 26.00 15.83
N THR A 496 16.37 27.14 15.49
CA THR A 496 16.73 28.43 16.08
C THR A 496 15.55 28.99 16.86
N THR A 497 15.82 29.91 17.79
CA THR A 497 14.76 30.68 18.47
C THR A 497 13.80 31.33 17.46
N GLN A 498 14.32 31.83 16.34
CA GLN A 498 13.46 32.41 15.30
C GLN A 498 12.53 31.36 14.67
N SER A 499 12.99 30.13 14.49
CA SER A 499 12.15 29.02 14.00
C SER A 499 11.00 28.72 14.96
N ILE A 500 11.27 28.75 16.28
CA ILE A 500 10.24 28.57 17.33
C ILE A 500 9.23 29.70 17.29
N MET A 501 9.70 30.95 17.27
CA MET A 501 8.88 32.15 17.26
C MET A 501 7.98 32.26 16.03
N ASN A 502 8.39 31.65 14.91
CA ASN A 502 7.61 31.62 13.68
C ASN A 502 6.53 30.52 13.68
N SER A 503 6.47 29.64 14.68
CA SER A 503 5.58 28.48 14.65
C SER A 503 4.08 28.85 14.70
N PRO A 504 3.20 28.15 13.96
CA PRO A 504 1.77 28.43 13.95
C PRO A 504 1.10 28.35 15.32
N ALA A 505 1.62 27.51 16.22
CA ALA A 505 1.11 27.39 17.60
C ALA A 505 1.23 28.69 18.40
N LEU A 506 2.17 29.56 18.02
CA LEU A 506 2.38 30.87 18.63
C LEU A 506 1.67 32.01 17.87
N GLN A 507 1.22 31.77 16.62
CA GLN A 507 0.52 32.77 15.81
C GLN A 507 -0.93 32.94 16.26
N GLY A 508 -1.29 34.13 16.76
CA GLY A 508 -2.68 34.43 17.19
C GLY A 508 -3.03 33.91 18.59
N SER A 509 -2.04 33.47 19.37
CA SER A 509 -2.22 33.17 20.79
C SER A 509 -2.81 34.39 21.52
N PRO A 510 -3.64 34.21 22.56
CA PRO A 510 -4.12 35.32 23.40
C PRO A 510 -2.98 36.19 23.95
N ASN A 511 -1.79 35.60 24.08
CA ASN A 511 -0.57 36.24 24.55
C ASN A 511 0.32 36.75 23.41
N CYS A 512 -0.06 36.60 22.14
CA CYS A 512 0.66 37.10 20.95
C CYS A 512 -0.29 37.28 19.74
N PRO A 513 -1.13 38.34 19.72
CA PRO A 513 -2.14 38.53 18.68
C PRO A 513 -1.57 39.02 17.33
N ASP A 514 -0.39 39.66 17.31
CA ASP A 514 0.26 40.20 16.11
C ASP A 514 1.74 39.76 16.04
N ALA A 515 2.07 38.85 15.12
CA ALA A 515 3.43 38.39 14.87
C ALA A 515 4.34 39.57 14.48
N GLY A 516 5.26 39.93 15.38
CA GLY A 516 6.24 41.01 15.18
C GLY A 516 6.08 42.27 16.06
N THR A 517 5.19 42.26 17.05
CA THR A 517 5.07 43.38 18.01
C THR A 517 5.58 43.00 19.42
N ALA A 518 6.16 43.99 20.13
CA ALA A 518 6.84 43.86 21.42
C ALA A 518 5.93 43.55 22.63
N THR A 519 4.78 42.93 22.41
CA THR A 519 3.76 42.66 23.45
C THR A 519 3.44 41.18 23.60
N CYS A 520 4.20 40.29 22.96
CA CYS A 520 4.00 38.87 23.12
C CYS A 520 4.59 38.41 24.46
N HIS A 521 3.77 37.93 25.39
CA HIS A 521 4.25 37.55 26.72
C HIS A 521 5.02 36.23 26.65
N PHE A 522 6.35 36.28 26.81
CA PHE A 522 7.20 35.11 26.89
C PHE A 522 8.18 35.24 28.06
N GLY A 523 8.04 34.42 29.08
CA GLY A 523 8.82 34.45 30.33
C GLY A 523 8.28 33.37 31.26
N ASN A 524 8.95 33.12 32.39
CA ASN A 524 8.59 32.00 33.27
C ASN A 524 7.11 32.09 33.71
N PRO A 525 6.28 31.08 33.40
CA PRO A 525 4.85 31.14 33.62
C PRO A 525 4.42 30.84 35.07
N THR A 526 5.38 30.46 35.92
CA THR A 526 5.11 30.21 37.34
C THR A 526 4.67 31.50 38.04
N THR A 527 3.77 31.38 39.02
CA THR A 527 3.13 32.58 39.61
C THR A 527 4.14 33.53 40.28
N ALA A 528 5.30 33.03 40.71
CA ALA A 528 6.34 33.86 41.33
C ALA A 528 7.11 34.73 40.32
N PHE A 529 7.21 34.29 39.07
CA PHE A 529 7.99 34.93 38.01
C PHE A 529 7.13 35.39 36.83
N LEU A 530 5.81 35.24 36.93
CA LEU A 530 4.85 35.59 35.89
C LEU A 530 5.03 37.04 35.42
N GLY A 531 5.37 37.18 34.13
CA GLY A 531 5.58 38.49 33.48
C GLY A 531 6.99 39.07 33.66
N GLN A 532 7.88 38.38 34.38
CA GLN A 532 9.31 38.64 34.35
C GLN A 532 9.90 38.08 33.05
N ASN A 533 10.96 38.71 32.54
CA ASN A 533 11.62 38.37 31.29
C ASN A 533 10.73 38.25 30.02
N ALA A 534 9.65 39.04 29.91
CA ALA A 534 8.56 38.94 28.93
C ALA A 534 8.92 38.99 27.41
N GLY A 535 10.21 39.01 27.02
CA GLY A 535 10.68 39.15 25.65
C GLY A 535 11.21 37.88 24.98
N GLU A 536 11.27 36.74 25.69
CA GLU A 536 12.00 35.54 25.26
C GLU A 536 11.17 34.27 25.39
N ALA A 537 11.13 33.45 24.34
CA ALA A 537 10.23 32.30 24.21
C ALA A 537 10.27 31.37 25.45
N TYR A 538 9.09 31.00 25.95
CA TYR A 538 8.94 30.00 27.02
C TYR A 538 7.96 28.93 26.56
N VAL A 539 8.46 27.86 25.95
CA VAL A 539 7.62 26.88 25.25
C VAL A 539 8.08 25.46 25.52
N PHE A 540 7.15 24.50 25.45
CA PHE A 540 7.51 23.09 25.43
C PHE A 540 7.69 22.66 23.97
N VAL A 541 8.88 22.17 23.65
CA VAL A 541 9.24 21.71 22.30
C VAL A 541 9.20 20.19 22.30
N ASN A 542 8.48 19.62 21.34
CA ASN A 542 8.38 18.19 21.13
C ASN A 542 9.00 17.81 19.78
N ILE A 543 9.82 16.78 19.78
CA ILE A 543 10.58 16.33 18.61
C ILE A 543 10.31 14.85 18.42
N TYR A 544 9.84 14.48 17.23
CA TYR A 544 9.45 13.11 16.89
C TYR A 544 10.26 12.60 15.70
N ALA A 545 10.96 11.49 15.89
CA ALA A 545 11.45 10.68 14.80
C ALA A 545 10.25 10.01 14.09
N GLN A 546 10.29 9.98 12.76
CA GLN A 546 9.22 9.38 11.96
C GLN A 546 9.50 7.91 11.63
N ASN A 547 10.75 7.46 11.78
CA ASN A 547 11.20 6.10 11.52
C ASN A 547 12.55 5.82 12.20
N GLU A 548 13.01 4.57 12.16
CA GLU A 548 14.28 4.15 12.80
C GLU A 548 15.49 4.96 12.32
N ALA A 549 15.55 5.34 11.04
CA ALA A 549 16.66 6.12 10.48
C ALA A 549 16.68 7.58 10.99
N SER A 550 15.51 8.12 11.33
CA SER A 550 15.35 9.47 11.88
C SER A 550 15.39 9.52 13.41
N LYS A 551 15.57 8.38 14.10
CA LYS A 551 15.78 8.38 15.56
C LYS A 551 16.95 9.28 15.94
N ILE A 552 16.81 9.93 17.08
CA ILE A 552 17.73 10.94 17.59
C ILE A 552 18.84 10.24 18.36
N VAL A 553 20.10 10.50 17.99
CA VAL A 553 21.27 9.97 18.70
C VAL A 553 21.82 10.96 19.71
N SER A 554 21.79 12.25 19.39
CA SER A 554 22.27 13.30 20.28
C SER A 554 21.60 14.64 19.99
N VAL A 555 21.55 15.49 21.00
CA VAL A 555 21.02 16.86 20.91
C VAL A 555 22.05 17.82 21.48
N ARG A 556 22.43 18.82 20.70
CA ARG A 556 23.35 19.88 21.12
C ARG A 556 22.58 21.18 21.31
N PHE A 557 22.83 21.81 22.45
CA PHE A 557 22.34 23.13 22.80
C PHE A 557 23.50 24.10 22.68
N THR A 558 23.36 25.13 21.84
CA THR A 558 24.40 26.12 21.58
C THR A 558 23.86 27.52 21.81
N ALA A 559 24.65 28.37 22.48
CA ALA A 559 24.38 29.80 22.62
C ALA A 559 25.62 30.60 22.23
N THR A 560 25.43 31.64 21.41
CA THR A 560 26.53 32.53 20.99
C THR A 560 26.62 33.77 21.88
N THR A 561 25.48 34.26 22.36
CA THR A 561 25.38 35.38 23.30
C THR A 561 24.21 35.11 24.25
N GLY A 562 24.42 35.28 25.55
CA GLY A 562 23.42 34.94 26.56
C GLY A 562 23.53 33.50 27.06
N GLY A 563 22.41 32.97 27.55
CA GLY A 563 22.28 31.64 28.15
C GLY A 563 21.58 30.66 27.21
N PHE A 564 21.38 29.42 27.63
CA PHE A 564 20.39 28.50 27.04
C PHE A 564 19.89 27.60 28.16
N GLU A 565 18.64 27.83 28.56
CA GLU A 565 17.96 27.19 29.66
C GLU A 565 17.06 26.06 29.15
N SER A 566 17.15 24.88 29.78
CA SER A 566 16.26 23.77 29.49
C SER A 566 15.86 22.98 30.72
N ASP A 567 14.65 22.45 30.70
CA ASP A 567 14.07 21.73 31.84
C ASP A 567 13.10 20.63 31.36
N ASN A 568 12.78 19.68 32.24
CA ASN A 568 11.80 18.61 32.07
C ASN A 568 12.00 17.80 30.77
N HIS A 569 13.19 17.21 30.62
CA HIS A 569 13.55 16.42 29.45
C HIS A 569 12.76 15.10 29.46
N THR A 570 11.94 14.91 28.44
CA THR A 570 11.18 13.67 28.23
C THR A 570 11.72 12.91 27.03
N VAL A 571 11.98 11.62 27.19
CA VAL A 571 12.60 10.78 26.17
C VAL A 571 11.85 9.45 26.03
N CYS A 572 11.58 9.03 24.78
CA CYS A 572 11.12 7.68 24.46
C CYS A 572 12.03 7.02 23.42
N VAL A 573 12.44 5.77 23.65
CA VAL A 573 13.24 4.97 22.69
C VAL A 573 12.45 4.55 21.46
N ASP A 574 11.16 4.28 21.65
CA ASP A 574 10.27 3.84 20.59
C ASP A 574 9.85 5.02 19.72
N LEU A 575 9.54 4.73 18.46
CA LEU A 575 8.94 5.70 17.55
C LEU A 575 7.54 6.07 18.05
N ILE A 576 7.27 7.37 18.07
CA ILE A 576 5.98 7.92 18.50
C ILE A 576 5.40 8.71 17.34
N ASP A 577 4.18 8.39 16.91
CA ASP A 577 3.47 9.16 15.90
C ASP A 577 2.65 10.29 16.56
N PRO A 578 2.96 11.58 16.32
CA PRO A 578 2.20 12.70 16.89
C PRO A 578 0.78 12.91 16.32
N ALA A 579 0.40 12.30 15.18
CA ALA A 579 -1.00 12.24 14.74
C ALA A 579 -1.77 11.12 15.46
N ASN A 580 -1.03 10.22 16.09
CA ASN A 580 -1.50 9.06 16.82
C ASN A 580 -0.78 9.03 18.17
N GLN A 581 -1.02 10.06 19.01
CA GLN A 581 -0.61 10.14 20.42
C GLN A 581 -1.23 9.02 21.31
N THR A 582 -1.53 7.88 20.67
CA THR A 582 -1.81 6.53 21.17
C THR A 582 -0.52 5.69 21.27
N GLY A 583 0.67 6.33 21.27
CA GLY A 583 1.99 5.71 21.46
C GLY A 583 2.17 5.05 22.83
N SER A 584 1.14 4.41 23.33
CA SER A 584 0.96 3.75 24.61
C SER A 584 0.76 2.24 24.43
N GLY A 585 0.89 1.72 23.19
CA GLY A 585 0.54 0.33 22.88
C GLY A 585 -0.96 0.13 23.06
N LEU A 586 -1.77 1.07 22.59
CA LEU A 586 -3.22 1.05 22.75
C LEU A 586 -3.84 0.93 21.35
N GLY A 587 -4.89 0.14 21.22
CA GLY A 587 -5.65 0.03 20.00
C GLY A 587 -6.76 1.08 19.88
N GLY A 588 -7.69 0.84 18.97
CA GLY A 588 -8.86 1.68 18.72
C GLY A 588 -10.15 0.85 18.72
N ILE A 589 -11.25 1.49 19.09
CA ILE A 589 -12.59 0.91 18.96
C ILE A 589 -13.47 1.86 18.15
N VAL A 590 -14.11 1.35 17.09
CA VAL A 590 -15.07 2.12 16.30
C VAL A 590 -16.44 1.47 16.39
N ILE A 591 -17.43 2.22 16.88
CA ILE A 591 -18.83 1.80 16.96
C ILE A 591 -19.62 2.49 15.87
N LYS A 592 -20.15 1.72 14.93
CA LYS A 592 -20.97 2.20 13.80
C LYS A 592 -22.43 1.86 14.00
N LYS A 593 -23.32 2.77 13.58
CA LYS A 593 -24.77 2.58 13.61
C LYS A 593 -25.34 2.49 12.20
N VAL A 594 -26.12 1.43 11.94
CA VAL A 594 -26.92 1.27 10.73
C VAL A 594 -28.38 1.05 11.11
N THR A 595 -29.31 1.63 10.34
CA THR A 595 -30.74 1.32 10.42
C THR A 595 -31.29 0.88 9.08
N ILE A 596 -32.25 -0.05 9.09
CA ILE A 596 -32.90 -0.58 7.89
C ILE A 596 -34.44 -0.53 8.06
N PRO A 597 -35.17 0.23 7.23
CA PRO A 597 -34.66 1.17 6.24
C PRO A 597 -33.93 2.35 6.92
N GLY A 598 -32.92 2.90 6.23
CA GLY A 598 -32.11 3.99 6.76
C GLY A 598 -32.96 5.20 7.17
N ASN A 599 -32.83 5.62 8.42
CA ASN A 599 -33.53 6.77 8.99
C ASN A 599 -32.69 7.46 10.08
N ASN A 600 -33.14 8.61 10.58
CA ASN A 600 -32.44 9.36 11.62
C ASN A 600 -32.90 8.99 13.05
N THR A 601 -33.44 7.79 13.27
CA THR A 601 -33.76 7.34 14.62
C THR A 601 -32.47 7.23 15.44
N SER A 602 -32.45 7.84 16.62
CA SER A 602 -31.33 7.79 17.56
C SER A 602 -31.45 6.57 18.46
N PHE A 603 -30.32 5.91 18.69
CA PHE A 603 -30.19 4.78 19.61
C PHE A 603 -29.14 5.13 20.64
N ASP A 604 -29.45 4.87 21.90
CA ASP A 604 -28.56 5.13 23.02
C ASP A 604 -27.68 3.91 23.26
N PHE A 605 -26.44 4.16 23.70
CA PHE A 605 -25.43 3.16 23.96
C PHE A 605 -24.82 3.41 25.34
N THR A 606 -24.42 2.34 26.01
CA THR A 606 -23.56 2.37 27.19
C THR A 606 -22.25 1.63 26.92
N ASP A 607 -21.16 2.07 27.55
CA ASP A 607 -19.83 1.47 27.36
C ASP A 607 -19.03 1.40 28.66
N ASN A 608 -17.95 0.60 28.67
CA ASN A 608 -16.95 0.59 29.75
C ASN A 608 -15.58 1.14 29.29
N ILE A 609 -15.56 1.92 28.20
CA ILE A 609 -14.34 2.36 27.52
C ILE A 609 -13.92 3.73 28.06
N GLU A 610 -14.79 4.75 27.94
CA GLU A 610 -14.45 6.13 28.29
C GLU A 610 -15.66 6.89 28.85
N ALA A 611 -15.43 7.66 29.92
CA ALA A 611 -16.45 8.54 30.47
C ALA A 611 -16.68 9.80 29.60
N PRO A 612 -17.92 10.21 29.30
CA PRO A 612 -19.17 9.59 29.74
C PRO A 612 -19.42 8.26 29.01
N ASN A 613 -19.73 7.24 29.81
CA ASN A 613 -20.02 5.85 29.42
C ASN A 613 -21.37 5.70 28.69
N ALA A 614 -21.83 6.77 28.03
CA ALA A 614 -23.09 6.82 27.34
C ALA A 614 -23.01 7.78 26.14
N PHE A 615 -23.61 7.37 25.03
CA PHE A 615 -23.66 8.15 23.81
C PHE A 615 -24.84 7.71 22.95
N SER A 616 -25.18 8.48 21.92
CA SER A 616 -26.26 8.12 21.00
C SER A 616 -25.81 8.22 19.55
N LEU A 617 -26.23 7.28 18.71
CA LEU A 617 -25.95 7.27 17.28
C LEU A 617 -27.23 7.07 16.46
N SER A 618 -27.31 7.73 15.31
CA SER A 618 -28.29 7.50 14.24
C SER A 618 -27.65 6.82 13.03
N ASN A 619 -28.45 6.42 12.04
CA ASN A 619 -27.98 5.73 10.85
C ASN A 619 -26.80 6.45 10.15
N GLY A 620 -25.75 5.70 9.85
CA GLY A 620 -24.54 6.20 9.19
C GLY A 620 -23.60 6.97 10.11
N GLN A 621 -23.94 7.17 11.39
CA GLN A 621 -23.04 7.77 12.36
C GLN A 621 -22.14 6.72 13.03
N GLN A 622 -21.02 7.20 13.57
CA GLN A 622 -20.09 6.39 14.32
C GLN A 622 -19.53 7.15 15.52
N ARG A 623 -19.14 6.41 16.57
CA ARG A 623 -18.29 6.89 17.66
C ARG A 623 -16.96 6.15 17.57
N SER A 624 -15.85 6.90 17.65
CA SER A 624 -14.51 6.31 17.66
C SER A 624 -13.90 6.57 19.02
N PHE A 625 -13.42 5.53 19.67
CA PHE A 625 -12.60 5.57 20.87
C PHE A 625 -11.17 5.32 20.42
N LEU A 626 -10.33 6.33 20.58
CA LEU A 626 -8.91 6.26 20.25
C LEU A 626 -8.14 6.07 21.55
N ASN A 627 -6.96 5.45 21.49
CA ASN A 627 -6.09 5.23 22.64
C ASN A 627 -6.70 4.23 23.65
N VAL A 628 -7.31 3.12 23.18
CA VAL A 628 -7.93 2.12 24.05
C VAL A 628 -6.90 1.07 24.47
N PRO A 629 -6.59 0.91 25.77
CA PRO A 629 -5.63 -0.10 26.21
C PRO A 629 -5.94 -1.51 25.73
N PRO A 630 -4.93 -2.39 25.57
CA PRO A 630 -5.22 -3.77 25.25
C PRO A 630 -6.04 -4.41 26.36
N GLY A 631 -7.08 -5.14 25.97
CA GLY A 631 -7.99 -5.75 26.91
C GLY A 631 -9.41 -5.85 26.38
N MET A 632 -10.29 -6.27 27.29
CA MET A 632 -11.67 -6.59 26.98
C MET A 632 -12.60 -5.44 27.36
N TYR A 633 -13.34 -4.96 26.38
CA TYR A 633 -14.32 -3.88 26.50
C TYR A 633 -15.71 -4.35 26.11
N THR A 634 -16.71 -3.59 26.53
CA THR A 634 -18.12 -3.83 26.21
C THR A 634 -18.80 -2.55 25.77
N VAL A 635 -19.57 -2.63 24.70
CA VAL A 635 -20.50 -1.58 24.28
C VAL A 635 -21.88 -2.21 24.12
N THR A 636 -22.88 -1.66 24.81
CA THR A 636 -24.25 -2.17 24.79
C THR A 636 -25.19 -1.14 24.18
N GLU A 637 -26.00 -1.53 23.20
CA GLU A 637 -27.08 -0.68 22.69
C GLU A 637 -28.29 -0.78 23.64
N GLU A 638 -28.71 0.33 24.23
CA GLU A 638 -29.86 0.38 25.12
C GLU A 638 -31.15 0.05 24.37
N SER A 639 -32.12 -0.54 25.07
CA SER A 639 -33.38 -0.96 24.44
C SER A 639 -34.15 0.23 23.88
N ASN A 640 -34.37 0.26 22.57
CA ASN A 640 -35.29 1.21 21.94
C ASN A 640 -36.72 0.68 22.04
N THR A 641 -37.66 1.48 22.58
CA THR A 641 -39.07 1.09 22.76
C THR A 641 -39.92 1.19 21.47
N GLY A 642 -39.27 1.40 20.31
CA GLY A 642 -39.89 1.53 18.99
C GLY A 642 -39.92 0.25 18.13
N SER A 643 -40.28 0.39 16.85
CA SER A 643 -40.40 -0.73 15.89
C SER A 643 -39.06 -1.30 15.39
N PHE A 644 -37.93 -0.70 15.75
CA PHE A 644 -36.59 -1.12 15.33
C PHE A 644 -35.95 -2.03 16.38
N GLN A 645 -35.72 -3.29 16.02
CA GLN A 645 -34.97 -4.26 16.84
C GLN A 645 -33.52 -4.29 16.37
N LEU A 646 -32.57 -4.55 17.29
CA LEU A 646 -31.19 -4.86 16.89
C LEU A 646 -31.23 -6.24 16.25
N ARG A 647 -30.76 -6.36 15.01
CA ARG A 647 -30.85 -7.58 14.20
C ARG A 647 -29.49 -8.14 13.82
N LEU A 648 -28.47 -7.27 13.82
CA LEU A 648 -27.10 -7.66 13.53
C LEU A 648 -26.15 -6.83 14.37
N LEU A 649 -25.18 -7.52 14.96
CA LEU A 649 -24.01 -6.94 15.59
C LEU A 649 -22.77 -7.70 15.14
N SER A 650 -21.92 -7.04 14.37
CA SER A 650 -20.68 -7.64 13.84
C SER A 650 -19.48 -6.78 14.23
N CYS A 651 -18.42 -7.43 14.71
CA CYS A 651 -17.15 -6.80 15.02
C CYS A 651 -16.09 -7.32 14.04
N VAL A 652 -15.45 -6.41 13.31
CA VAL A 652 -14.30 -6.72 12.44
C VAL A 652 -13.05 -6.56 13.28
N ASP A 653 -12.38 -7.69 13.48
CA ASP A 653 -11.16 -7.85 14.26
C ASP A 653 -9.98 -8.13 13.31
N GLY A 654 -8.87 -7.41 13.46
CA GLY A 654 -7.79 -7.35 12.47
C GLY A 654 -6.76 -8.45 12.61
N ASP A 655 -6.65 -9.08 13.79
CA ASP A 655 -5.72 -10.18 14.06
C ASP A 655 -6.36 -11.56 13.82
N SER A 656 -5.55 -12.48 13.29
CA SER A 656 -5.90 -13.90 13.07
C SER A 656 -5.36 -14.84 14.15
N LEU A 657 -4.61 -14.32 15.13
CA LEU A 657 -3.91 -15.09 16.17
C LEU A 657 -4.32 -14.74 17.62
N GLY A 658 -5.13 -13.69 17.84
CA GLY A 658 -5.64 -13.20 19.14
C GLY A 658 -7.00 -13.79 19.59
N THR A 659 -7.54 -13.30 20.72
CA THR A 659 -8.92 -13.64 21.14
C THR A 659 -9.91 -12.79 20.34
N PRO A 660 -10.84 -13.37 19.57
CA PRO A 660 -11.67 -12.58 18.67
C PRO A 660 -12.72 -11.75 19.41
N SER A 661 -12.95 -10.54 18.92
CA SER A 661 -14.06 -9.67 19.27
C SER A 661 -15.38 -10.26 18.76
N THR A 662 -16.43 -10.19 19.58
CA THR A 662 -17.72 -10.83 19.31
C THR A 662 -18.90 -9.89 19.55
N GLY A 663 -20.02 -10.17 18.89
CA GLY A 663 -21.28 -9.44 19.05
C GLY A 663 -22.40 -10.38 19.50
N ASP A 664 -23.18 -9.96 20.49
CA ASP A 664 -24.38 -10.67 20.94
C ASP A 664 -25.62 -9.79 20.75
N VAL A 665 -26.53 -10.25 19.89
CA VAL A 665 -27.76 -9.52 19.54
C VAL A 665 -28.81 -9.59 20.65
N ASP A 666 -28.87 -10.70 21.41
CA ASP A 666 -29.85 -10.91 22.47
C ASP A 666 -29.57 -10.00 23.66
N THR A 667 -28.29 -9.91 24.04
CA THR A 667 -27.84 -9.00 25.09
C THR A 667 -27.49 -7.60 24.56
N ARG A 668 -27.59 -7.40 23.24
CA ARG A 668 -27.31 -6.13 22.54
C ARG A 668 -25.90 -5.59 22.82
N THR A 669 -24.94 -6.48 23.08
CA THR A 669 -23.62 -6.15 23.61
C THR A 669 -22.51 -6.64 22.69
N ALA A 670 -21.61 -5.74 22.31
CA ALA A 670 -20.35 -6.07 21.67
C ALA A 670 -19.31 -6.33 22.76
N THR A 671 -18.64 -7.47 22.70
CA THR A 671 -17.48 -7.79 23.53
C THR A 671 -16.23 -7.64 22.67
N ILE A 672 -15.41 -6.64 22.99
CA ILE A 672 -14.36 -6.12 22.11
C ILE A 672 -13.02 -6.43 22.76
N ASN A 673 -12.25 -7.34 22.16
CA ASN A 673 -10.85 -7.57 22.54
C ASN A 673 -10.00 -6.63 21.71
N VAL A 674 -9.29 -5.71 22.35
CA VAL A 674 -8.35 -4.81 21.66
C VAL A 674 -6.95 -5.36 21.86
N ASP A 675 -6.25 -5.71 20.79
CA ASP A 675 -4.83 -6.05 20.85
C ASP A 675 -3.94 -4.83 20.56
N LEU A 676 -2.62 -5.00 20.73
CA LEU A 676 -1.64 -3.93 20.54
C LEU A 676 -1.69 -3.38 19.10
N ASN A 677 -1.88 -2.07 18.96
CA ASN A 677 -1.90 -1.36 17.67
C ASN A 677 -2.98 -1.83 16.69
N GLU A 678 -4.07 -2.41 17.20
CA GLU A 678 -5.21 -2.86 16.43
C GLU A 678 -6.37 -1.86 16.49
N THR A 679 -7.26 -1.84 15.50
CA THR A 679 -8.54 -1.12 15.60
C THR A 679 -9.70 -2.04 15.30
N VAL A 680 -10.53 -2.32 16.31
CA VAL A 680 -11.72 -3.15 16.17
C VAL A 680 -12.92 -2.28 15.79
N THR A 681 -13.63 -2.67 14.73
CA THR A 681 -14.84 -1.96 14.29
C THR A 681 -16.08 -2.81 14.52
N CYS A 682 -16.95 -2.40 15.44
CA CYS A 682 -18.25 -3.04 15.67
C CYS A 682 -19.40 -2.24 15.05
N THR A 683 -20.26 -2.91 14.30
CA THR A 683 -21.40 -2.31 13.60
C THR A 683 -22.72 -2.85 14.17
N PHE A 684 -23.53 -1.97 14.75
CA PHE A 684 -24.87 -2.25 15.28
C PHE A 684 -25.94 -1.90 14.24
N THR A 685 -26.65 -2.91 13.75
CA THR A 685 -27.67 -2.74 12.72
C THR A 685 -29.06 -3.01 13.28
N ASN A 686 -29.90 -1.97 13.35
CA ASN A 686 -31.29 -2.13 13.76
C ASN A 686 -32.20 -2.13 12.55
N SER A 687 -33.13 -3.06 12.50
CA SER A 687 -34.15 -3.07 11.48
C SER A 687 -35.54 -3.15 12.07
N ASN A 688 -36.46 -2.45 11.42
CA ASN A 688 -37.89 -2.58 11.69
C ASN A 688 -38.55 -3.64 10.79
N GLN A 689 -37.74 -4.38 10.04
CA GLN A 689 -38.06 -5.59 9.27
C GLN A 689 -36.99 -6.66 9.62
N PRO A 690 -37.17 -7.95 9.32
CA PRO A 690 -36.09 -8.94 9.39
C PRO A 690 -35.01 -8.67 8.32
N LEU A 691 -33.75 -9.01 8.62
CA LEU A 691 -32.63 -8.91 7.68
C LEU A 691 -32.48 -10.25 6.94
N GLY A 692 -32.84 -10.28 5.65
CA GLY A 692 -32.87 -11.51 4.85
C GLY A 692 -31.49 -12.07 4.49
N VAL A 693 -31.46 -13.37 4.20
CA VAL A 693 -30.27 -14.09 3.71
C VAL A 693 -29.86 -13.56 2.33
N THR A 694 -28.57 -13.25 2.16
CA THR A 694 -27.98 -12.98 0.83
C THR A 694 -27.29 -14.26 0.36
N LEU A 695 -27.71 -14.83 -0.78
CA LEU A 695 -27.08 -16.02 -1.36
C LEU A 695 -25.90 -15.62 -2.25
N ALA A 696 -24.75 -16.27 -2.04
CA ALA A 696 -23.61 -16.25 -2.95
C ALA A 696 -23.86 -17.17 -4.15
N SER A 697 -24.52 -18.32 -3.91
CA SER A 697 -24.93 -19.25 -4.96
C SER A 697 -26.13 -20.12 -4.53
N PHE A 698 -26.87 -20.61 -5.52
CA PHE A 698 -27.87 -21.69 -5.37
C PHE A 698 -27.87 -22.46 -6.69
N ASP A 699 -27.70 -23.78 -6.66
CA ASP A 699 -27.56 -24.65 -7.84
C ASP A 699 -28.12 -26.05 -7.57
N ALA A 700 -28.49 -26.78 -8.63
CA ALA A 700 -28.91 -28.17 -8.62
C ALA A 700 -28.24 -28.94 -9.76
N ALA A 701 -27.46 -29.97 -9.42
CA ALA A 701 -26.70 -30.77 -10.37
C ALA A 701 -27.07 -32.25 -10.31
N ALA A 702 -27.28 -32.87 -11.47
CA ALA A 702 -27.56 -34.30 -11.55
C ALA A 702 -26.28 -35.11 -11.28
N GLN A 703 -26.35 -36.02 -10.31
CA GLN A 703 -25.33 -37.02 -10.02
C GLN A 703 -25.72 -38.38 -10.62
N ALA A 704 -24.90 -39.40 -10.38
CA ALA A 704 -25.12 -40.73 -10.94
C ALA A 704 -26.45 -41.37 -10.48
N ASP A 705 -26.88 -41.13 -9.25
CA ASP A 705 -28.05 -41.77 -8.64
C ASP A 705 -29.00 -40.82 -7.88
N HIS A 706 -28.67 -39.52 -7.82
CA HIS A 706 -29.47 -38.49 -7.15
C HIS A 706 -29.24 -37.10 -7.78
N VAL A 707 -29.98 -36.09 -7.33
CA VAL A 707 -29.66 -34.68 -7.58
C VAL A 707 -28.98 -34.08 -6.36
N LEU A 708 -27.82 -33.44 -6.55
CA LEU A 708 -27.16 -32.68 -5.50
C LEU A 708 -27.58 -31.21 -5.63
N VAL A 709 -28.27 -30.70 -4.61
CA VAL A 709 -28.66 -29.29 -4.49
C VAL A 709 -27.69 -28.60 -3.55
N THR A 710 -27.12 -27.47 -3.95
CA THR A 710 -26.13 -26.72 -3.16
C THR A 710 -26.48 -25.25 -3.09
N TRP A 711 -26.26 -24.62 -1.94
CA TRP A 711 -26.31 -23.17 -1.82
C TRP A 711 -25.23 -22.67 -0.89
N GLU A 712 -24.81 -21.44 -1.14
CA GLU A 712 -23.85 -20.73 -0.31
C GLU A 712 -24.46 -19.41 0.10
N THR A 713 -24.41 -19.10 1.38
CA THR A 713 -24.81 -17.80 1.92
C THR A 713 -23.61 -16.86 1.96
N VAL A 714 -23.84 -15.56 1.81
CA VAL A 714 -22.86 -14.49 2.11
C VAL A 714 -22.93 -14.12 3.60
N SER A 715 -24.11 -14.30 4.21
CA SER A 715 -24.39 -14.07 5.64
C SER A 715 -25.67 -14.78 6.09
N GLU A 716 -25.76 -15.17 7.36
CA GLU A 716 -26.89 -15.95 7.93
C GLU A 716 -27.46 -15.34 9.21
N LEU A 717 -27.70 -14.04 9.16
CA LEU A 717 -28.12 -13.26 10.31
C LEU A 717 -29.57 -13.58 10.65
N GLU A 718 -29.79 -14.05 11.88
CA GLU A 718 -31.08 -14.53 12.40
C GLU A 718 -31.75 -15.65 11.58
N ASN A 719 -31.00 -16.42 10.79
CA ASN A 719 -31.54 -17.54 10.01
C ASN A 719 -31.63 -18.83 10.86
N SER A 720 -32.84 -19.38 11.00
CA SER A 720 -33.12 -20.66 11.65
C SER A 720 -32.75 -21.85 10.76
N GLY A 721 -32.87 -21.67 9.44
CA GLY A 721 -32.54 -22.68 8.46
C GLY A 721 -33.30 -22.46 7.16
N PHE A 722 -33.32 -23.48 6.32
CA PHE A 722 -33.87 -23.39 4.98
C PHE A 722 -34.90 -24.49 4.75
N ASN A 723 -36.10 -24.13 4.31
CA ASN A 723 -37.01 -25.07 3.69
C ASN A 723 -36.59 -25.24 2.23
N LEU A 724 -36.14 -26.44 1.87
CA LEU A 724 -35.87 -26.81 0.49
C LEU A 724 -37.11 -27.48 -0.09
N TYR A 725 -37.62 -26.95 -1.20
CA TYR A 725 -38.78 -27.48 -1.92
C TYR A 725 -38.38 -28.03 -3.28
N ARG A 726 -39.15 -29.01 -3.77
CA ARG A 726 -39.00 -29.58 -5.10
C ARG A 726 -40.34 -29.63 -5.82
N THR A 727 -40.38 -29.10 -7.04
CA THR A 727 -41.56 -29.11 -7.92
C THR A 727 -41.21 -29.69 -9.30
N GLU A 728 -42.23 -30.19 -10.01
CA GLU A 728 -42.13 -30.61 -11.44
C GLU A 728 -42.54 -29.50 -12.42
N THR A 729 -42.87 -28.31 -11.90
CA THR A 729 -43.18 -27.12 -12.67
C THR A 729 -42.37 -25.93 -12.16
N THR A 730 -42.35 -24.84 -12.94
CA THR A 730 -41.75 -23.56 -12.52
C THR A 730 -42.60 -22.77 -11.53
N ASP A 731 -43.76 -23.29 -11.12
CA ASP A 731 -44.67 -22.57 -10.23
C ASP A 731 -44.10 -22.52 -8.80
N PRO A 732 -44.44 -21.48 -8.00
CA PRO A 732 -44.03 -21.41 -6.61
C PRO A 732 -44.50 -22.64 -5.82
N PRO A 733 -43.67 -23.16 -4.90
CA PRO A 733 -43.96 -24.38 -4.17
C PRO A 733 -45.10 -24.18 -3.16
N SER A 734 -45.80 -25.26 -2.85
CA SER A 734 -46.76 -25.36 -1.74
C SER A 734 -46.15 -26.13 -0.57
N ALA A 735 -46.82 -26.12 0.59
CA ALA A 735 -46.38 -26.91 1.75
C ALA A 735 -46.30 -28.44 1.48
N ALA A 736 -46.97 -28.95 0.44
CA ALA A 736 -46.89 -30.36 0.04
C ALA A 736 -45.59 -30.70 -0.71
N ASP A 737 -44.85 -29.69 -1.16
CA ASP A 737 -43.65 -29.83 -2.01
C ASP A 737 -42.35 -29.72 -1.18
N LEU A 738 -42.45 -29.69 0.15
CA LEU A 738 -41.31 -29.58 1.07
C LEU A 738 -40.48 -30.87 1.02
N LEU A 739 -39.23 -30.75 0.56
CA LEU A 739 -38.28 -31.86 0.46
C LEU A 739 -37.54 -32.06 1.79
N ALA A 740 -37.01 -30.97 2.36
CA ALA A 740 -36.29 -31.00 3.62
C ALA A 740 -36.27 -29.63 4.31
N PHE A 741 -36.12 -29.63 5.63
CA PHE A 741 -35.64 -28.47 6.37
C PHE A 741 -34.18 -28.68 6.75
N VAL A 742 -33.31 -27.75 6.35
CA VAL A 742 -31.87 -27.78 6.64
C VAL A 742 -31.55 -26.66 7.63
N PRO A 743 -31.22 -26.97 8.89
CA PRO A 743 -30.86 -25.95 9.88
C PRO A 743 -29.64 -25.14 9.43
N SER A 744 -29.60 -23.86 9.79
CA SER A 744 -28.39 -23.04 9.58
C SER A 744 -27.20 -23.65 10.35
N GLN A 745 -26.02 -23.62 9.72
CA GLN A 745 -24.73 -24.05 10.29
C GLN A 745 -24.12 -22.98 11.19
N GLY A 746 -24.43 -21.70 10.94
CA GLY A 746 -24.11 -20.59 11.84
C GLY A 746 -25.33 -19.73 12.14
N PRO A 747 -26.26 -20.20 12.99
CA PRO A 747 -27.37 -19.41 13.54
C PRO A 747 -26.96 -17.99 13.94
N GLY A 748 -27.35 -16.97 13.17
CA GLY A 748 -27.00 -15.57 13.49
C GLY A 748 -25.59 -15.14 13.07
N SER A 749 -24.91 -15.90 12.23
CA SER A 749 -23.55 -15.59 11.76
C SER A 749 -23.53 -14.50 10.69
N ALA A 750 -22.61 -13.55 10.83
CA ALA A 750 -22.29 -12.57 9.79
C ALA A 750 -21.43 -13.15 8.65
N GLN A 751 -20.87 -14.35 8.84
CA GLN A 751 -20.17 -15.12 7.81
C GLN A 751 -21.13 -16.10 7.14
N GLY A 752 -20.94 -16.26 5.83
CA GLY A 752 -21.63 -17.23 4.99
C GLY A 752 -21.19 -18.67 5.21
N PHE A 753 -22.07 -19.62 4.85
CA PHE A 753 -21.83 -21.06 4.92
C PHE A 753 -22.26 -21.76 3.64
N PHE A 754 -21.62 -22.89 3.38
CA PHE A 754 -21.96 -23.77 2.28
C PHE A 754 -22.85 -24.92 2.74
N TYR A 755 -23.91 -25.20 1.99
CA TYR A 755 -24.87 -26.26 2.24
C TYR A 755 -25.04 -27.14 1.03
N SER A 756 -25.43 -28.38 1.31
CA SER A 756 -25.79 -29.34 0.29
C SER A 756 -26.92 -30.24 0.76
N HIS A 757 -27.78 -30.67 -0.16
CA HIS A 757 -28.80 -31.70 0.05
C HIS A 757 -28.81 -32.69 -1.12
N GLU A 758 -28.92 -33.97 -0.80
CA GLU A 758 -28.96 -35.06 -1.79
C GLU A 758 -30.41 -35.54 -1.95
N ASP A 759 -30.99 -35.32 -3.13
CA ASP A 759 -32.34 -35.76 -3.48
C ASP A 759 -32.31 -37.06 -4.30
N TYR A 760 -32.56 -38.18 -3.63
CA TYR A 760 -32.59 -39.51 -4.24
C TYR A 760 -33.96 -39.90 -4.83
N ASP A 761 -35.02 -39.13 -4.56
CA ASP A 761 -36.39 -39.45 -5.02
C ASP A 761 -36.66 -38.83 -6.39
N VAL A 762 -35.74 -39.04 -7.33
CA VAL A 762 -35.74 -38.45 -8.67
C VAL A 762 -35.79 -39.54 -9.73
N THR A 763 -36.50 -39.28 -10.83
CA THR A 763 -36.69 -40.25 -11.91
C THR A 763 -35.96 -39.83 -13.18
N THR A 764 -35.29 -40.79 -13.82
CA THR A 764 -34.52 -40.54 -15.04
C THR A 764 -35.40 -39.95 -16.15
N GLY A 765 -34.91 -38.89 -16.79
CA GLY A 765 -35.58 -38.17 -17.86
C GLY A 765 -36.56 -37.08 -17.40
N HIS A 766 -36.72 -36.85 -16.10
CA HIS A 766 -37.62 -35.81 -15.57
C HIS A 766 -36.86 -34.53 -15.21
N ALA A 767 -37.53 -33.39 -15.38
CA ALA A 767 -37.05 -32.09 -14.96
C ALA A 767 -37.62 -31.73 -13.59
N TYR A 768 -36.76 -31.29 -12.69
CA TYR A 768 -37.11 -30.84 -11.35
C TYR A 768 -36.67 -29.39 -11.15
N TRP A 769 -37.49 -28.61 -10.44
CA TRP A 769 -37.20 -27.26 -10.00
C TRP A 769 -37.09 -27.24 -8.48
N TYR A 770 -36.03 -26.64 -7.97
CA TYR A 770 -35.77 -26.50 -6.55
C TYR A 770 -35.90 -25.05 -6.13
N TRP A 771 -36.59 -24.84 -5.02
CA TRP A 771 -36.77 -23.54 -4.38
C TRP A 771 -36.20 -23.60 -2.97
N LEU A 772 -35.51 -22.55 -2.57
CA LEU A 772 -34.95 -22.43 -1.23
C LEU A 772 -35.66 -21.30 -0.51
N GLU A 773 -36.33 -21.61 0.58
CA GLU A 773 -36.94 -20.62 1.45
C GLU A 773 -36.09 -20.50 2.72
N ASP A 774 -35.45 -19.36 2.94
CA ASP A 774 -34.83 -19.08 4.23
C ASP A 774 -35.92 -18.80 5.26
N VAL A 775 -35.71 -19.28 6.48
CA VAL A 775 -36.62 -19.17 7.60
C VAL A 775 -35.87 -18.52 8.73
N ASP A 776 -36.26 -17.31 9.12
CA ASP A 776 -35.66 -16.64 10.26
C ASP A 776 -36.13 -17.26 11.60
N PHE A 777 -35.46 -16.91 12.71
CA PHE A 777 -35.87 -17.37 14.05
C PHE A 777 -37.27 -16.90 14.50
N SER A 778 -37.85 -15.93 13.79
CA SER A 778 -39.20 -15.41 14.02
C SER A 778 -40.26 -16.13 13.14
N GLY A 779 -39.84 -17.03 12.25
CA GLY A 779 -40.69 -17.74 11.30
C GLY A 779 -41.08 -16.91 10.07
N ILE A 780 -40.45 -15.77 9.83
CA ILE A 780 -40.59 -15.01 8.58
C ILE A 780 -39.69 -15.63 7.52
N THR A 781 -40.19 -15.71 6.30
CA THR A 781 -39.51 -16.40 5.23
C THR A 781 -39.29 -15.54 4.00
N THR A 782 -38.17 -15.77 3.30
CA THR A 782 -37.92 -15.25 1.95
C THR A 782 -37.70 -16.43 1.01
N MET A 783 -38.09 -16.31 -0.26
CA MET A 783 -38.04 -17.42 -1.22
C MET A 783 -37.03 -17.11 -2.33
N HIS A 784 -36.17 -18.09 -2.63
CA HIS A 784 -35.09 -18.02 -3.61
C HIS A 784 -35.22 -19.12 -4.66
N GLY A 785 -34.79 -18.81 -5.89
CA GLY A 785 -34.87 -19.72 -7.04
C GLY A 785 -36.03 -19.41 -7.99
N PRO A 786 -36.45 -20.38 -8.83
CA PRO A 786 -36.01 -21.76 -8.80
C PRO A 786 -34.68 -21.97 -9.53
N VAL A 787 -33.95 -23.03 -9.15
CA VAL A 787 -32.91 -23.65 -9.99
C VAL A 787 -33.45 -24.97 -10.53
N SER A 788 -33.01 -25.37 -11.72
CA SER A 788 -33.61 -26.53 -12.41
C SER A 788 -32.57 -27.50 -12.91
N VAL A 789 -32.92 -28.78 -12.87
CA VAL A 789 -32.08 -29.87 -13.40
C VAL A 789 -32.93 -30.90 -14.10
N VAL A 790 -32.43 -31.47 -15.19
CA VAL A 790 -32.99 -32.68 -15.78
C VAL A 790 -32.20 -33.87 -15.25
N PHE A 791 -32.82 -34.73 -14.44
CA PHE A 791 -32.13 -35.88 -13.89
C PHE A 791 -31.97 -36.96 -14.96
N THR A 792 -30.74 -37.22 -15.40
CA THR A 792 -30.46 -38.15 -16.50
C THR A 792 -30.09 -39.56 -16.03
N GLY A 793 -30.04 -39.81 -14.72
CA GLY A 793 -29.66 -41.10 -14.14
C GLY A 793 -28.23 -41.55 -14.51
N PRO A 794 -27.78 -42.72 -14.06
CA PRO A 794 -26.46 -43.20 -14.41
C PRO A 794 -26.45 -43.56 -15.90
N THR A 795 -25.48 -43.02 -16.65
CA THR A 795 -25.18 -43.51 -17.99
C THR A 795 -24.58 -44.91 -17.83
N ALA A 796 -25.40 -45.95 -17.98
CA ALA A 796 -24.93 -47.32 -17.92
C ALA A 796 -23.85 -47.55 -18.99
N VAL A 797 -22.58 -47.62 -18.57
CA VAL A 797 -21.56 -48.39 -19.30
C VAL A 797 -21.86 -49.85 -19.00
N THR A 798 -22.38 -50.58 -19.98
CA THR A 798 -22.55 -52.03 -19.87
C THR A 798 -21.18 -52.71 -20.00
N LEU A 799 -20.64 -53.20 -18.88
CA LEU A 799 -19.59 -54.21 -18.90
C LEU A 799 -20.26 -55.60 -18.99
N SER A 800 -20.31 -56.15 -20.19
CA SER A 800 -20.89 -57.49 -20.42
C SER A 800 -19.96 -58.59 -19.92
N GLY A 801 -20.09 -58.93 -18.63
CA GLY A 801 -19.82 -60.27 -18.10
C GLY A 801 -18.44 -60.51 -17.49
N LEU A 802 -18.45 -60.80 -16.18
CA LEU A 802 -17.46 -61.66 -15.54
C LEU A 802 -18.24 -62.70 -14.73
N GLU A 803 -18.39 -63.92 -15.27
CA GLU A 803 -18.82 -65.09 -14.50
C GLU A 803 -17.72 -66.14 -14.52
N ALA A 804 -17.44 -66.70 -13.35
CA ALA A 804 -16.44 -67.74 -13.12
C ALA A 804 -16.95 -69.11 -13.56
N GLU A 805 -16.09 -69.86 -14.25
CA GLU A 805 -16.35 -71.23 -14.72
C GLU A 805 -16.51 -72.23 -13.57
N ALA A 806 -17.62 -72.99 -13.59
CA ALA A 806 -17.65 -74.35 -13.08
C ALA A 806 -18.23 -75.29 -14.16
N SER A 807 -17.42 -76.28 -14.51
CA SER A 807 -17.51 -77.22 -15.63
C SER A 807 -18.83 -77.98 -15.77
N GLN A 808 -19.32 -78.11 -17.01
CA GLN A 808 -20.08 -79.27 -17.52
C GLN A 808 -19.67 -79.60 -18.97
N PRO A 809 -19.66 -80.88 -19.38
CA PRO A 809 -18.95 -81.33 -20.57
C PRO A 809 -19.74 -81.22 -21.90
N ALA A 810 -19.01 -80.80 -22.92
CA ALA A 810 -19.11 -81.02 -24.38
C ALA A 810 -20.43 -81.46 -25.03
N THR A 811 -20.89 -80.71 -26.05
CA THR A 811 -20.69 -81.08 -27.48
C THR A 811 -21.02 -79.91 -28.43
N TRP A 812 -20.09 -79.65 -29.34
CA TRP A 812 -20.21 -78.85 -30.57
C TRP A 812 -21.05 -79.60 -31.62
N PRO A 813 -21.77 -78.96 -32.58
CA PRO A 813 -21.16 -78.17 -33.68
C PRO A 813 -22.03 -76.97 -34.18
N TRP A 814 -21.54 -76.19 -35.15
CA TRP A 814 -22.25 -75.28 -36.11
C TRP A 814 -21.75 -73.84 -36.30
N LEU A 815 -20.77 -73.33 -35.53
CA LEU A 815 -20.27 -71.95 -35.72
C LEU A 815 -18.83 -71.83 -36.27
N LEU A 816 -18.34 -72.90 -36.92
CA LEU A 816 -17.11 -72.89 -37.72
C LEU A 816 -17.35 -72.52 -39.21
N ALA A 817 -18.61 -72.29 -39.62
CA ALA A 817 -18.97 -72.02 -41.02
C ALA A 817 -19.07 -70.51 -41.37
N ALA A 818 -19.23 -69.62 -40.39
CA ALA A 818 -19.48 -68.20 -40.68
C ALA A 818 -18.20 -67.33 -40.65
N VAL A 819 -17.16 -67.74 -39.90
CA VAL A 819 -15.94 -66.94 -39.72
C VAL A 819 -14.85 -67.28 -40.76
N LEU A 820 -14.90 -68.46 -41.39
CA LEU A 820 -14.05 -68.81 -42.54
C LEU A 820 -14.47 -68.13 -43.86
N GLY A 821 -15.70 -67.60 -43.96
CA GLY A 821 -16.22 -66.97 -45.18
C GLY A 821 -15.82 -65.50 -45.36
N ALA A 822 -15.74 -64.73 -44.26
CA ALA A 822 -15.43 -63.30 -44.33
C ALA A 822 -13.93 -63.01 -44.51
N ALA A 823 -13.05 -63.91 -44.05
CA ALA A 823 -11.61 -63.80 -44.23
C ALA A 823 -11.14 -64.18 -45.65
N LEU A 824 -11.90 -65.00 -46.39
CA LEU A 824 -11.59 -65.33 -47.80
C LEU A 824 -11.99 -64.22 -48.78
N ALA A 825 -12.99 -63.39 -48.44
CA ALA A 825 -13.45 -62.31 -49.32
C ALA A 825 -12.51 -61.08 -49.29
N ALA A 826 -11.84 -60.82 -48.17
CA ALA A 826 -10.87 -59.72 -48.05
C ALA A 826 -9.50 -60.04 -48.68
N ALA A 827 -9.11 -61.31 -48.77
CA ALA A 827 -7.86 -61.72 -49.41
C ALA A 827 -7.93 -61.73 -50.95
N LEU A 828 -9.11 -61.90 -51.56
CA LEU A 828 -9.29 -61.96 -53.02
C LEU A 828 -9.39 -60.58 -53.71
N VAL A 829 -9.62 -59.50 -52.95
CA VAL A 829 -9.66 -58.13 -53.50
C VAL A 829 -8.28 -57.48 -53.56
N TRP A 830 -7.31 -57.98 -52.80
CA TRP A 830 -5.94 -57.45 -52.78
C TRP A 830 -5.00 -58.10 -53.82
N GLN A 831 -5.32 -59.30 -54.33
CA GLN A 831 -4.47 -60.03 -55.29
C GLN A 831 -4.78 -59.79 -56.78
N ARG A 832 -5.59 -58.77 -57.13
CA ARG A 832 -5.90 -58.39 -58.54
C ARG A 832 -5.37 -57.01 -58.95
N ARG A 833 -4.28 -56.53 -58.33
CA ARG A 833 -3.63 -55.26 -58.70
C ARG A 833 -2.14 -55.32 -59.03
N GLU A 834 -1.56 -56.52 -59.27
CA GLU A 834 -0.16 -56.64 -59.70
C GLU A 834 0.11 -57.51 -60.94
N GLU A 835 -0.91 -57.94 -61.71
CA GLU A 835 -0.69 -58.41 -63.09
C GLU A 835 -1.77 -57.87 -64.03
N ALA A 836 -1.60 -56.61 -64.46
CA ALA A 836 -2.08 -56.01 -65.71
C ALA A 836 -1.30 -54.72 -65.99
#